data_AF-A0A3S9MBP3-F1
#
_entry.id   AF-A0A3S9MBP3-F1
#
_cell.length_a   1.000
_cell.length_b   1.000
_cell.length_c   1.000
_cell.angle_alpha   90.00
_cell.angle_beta   90.00
_cell.angle_gamma   90.00
#
_symmetry.space_group_name_H-M   'P 1'
#
loop_
_entity.id
_entity.type
_entity.pdbx_description
1 polymer ?
#
loop_
_entity_poly.entity_id
_entity_poly.type
_entity_poly.pdbx_seq_one_letter_code
_entity_poly.pdbx_strand_id
1 'polypeptide(L)'
;MTARRSRTSEGTRIMTSDMAKVYAEVYAVRGPRGKFSKRAAPADVSRYGPAMGRESKQVRAGGERAVGAGGDVKAAATGDHSTATYTHIENQYVTQVPEPDALSLEETDEALRRYSTRIRETYGRLDLDVLIPTEEGDHPPVGLDEVFVAPTVRADPPPVELPRDIRQRLVDSGEWPSSLPPGLEREALERARRAYADRPARDVLEVLADPGEARIVLLGDPGAGKSTLARHLALALTQEVAADDPLAPLAGRVPLVVELREYAAGEWRERTFEDFLRHLHGTKGMAPPVAVAERLLAEGRAVVVFDGLDELFDPAAREQVSHRIADFAGRYGDAGVRVVVTSRVIGYRRGVLERAGFAHYMIQDLSKEQVGRFAGRWYATAYPHDGERAAQLCRRLTDAVGYSRPVGELAGNPLLLTILAIIGRRRELPRDRQGVYRHAVAVLVAHWDEHAKNLRASTDVEALSYLGDEDRHELLRLVARRMQDGDGGIAGNHIHQDDLLDTFKEYLREQYELPVAHAVSAARTMVRQFRERNFILGHYGGGVYGFVHRAFLEYLAAVDIDRRYTREREWTPEEFIEQVFARHAEDSAWHEVLLLVVGQIGEREAGAAIDRLLEMHRRRLSASPEVPLLVLAVRALAEVRRIGALAAQSRAVVDGIVVLLEEAHLNYSLVQAEEIAAALATFPLHWSGRSRLLRWFHLRGQFGYNSVTGRYAVGLYPRSALPQAMAVHAEDPSVRAASLDALAARWSTEQEVRELLRVRAVMDPVPRVRGGALALLPGLGPDEDDSSVLIADRSVDDPSLQVRALALSLRRDPEAGGLWALLVDFAVSADSEYDRGAALSALALYWSNAPEVRALLCRRAVEDPKGGVRAEALRGLGHVLDDERVVALMRSRAVEDTFYEARYAALSYLTQHWGDWQLARRRAVEDEDWFVRSEALFSLRNLRGEDTDTWRLARLRAVEDPDEQVRATACSVLWQTAGTQAADTWEFLRARIADEPSGSARQAALSGLVRLGTSEARTWELVHRLAVSDHSEGVRAAAVEHLCGHRGDKAATWELAFDRLRNDQDAHVRQQTLRALRHYRGDETVKWEAIRVCAYTATATPVRYQALALLATGRGDDATTLELIRDLATADAAPTVRAEALRWYAVCVRDENAAEFLRDRAVVDPDPDPRGAALQSLAFGWPAHPATLPFLRDHADAVTVAAAEALAPLADQLP
;
A
#
# COMPACT_ATOMS: atom_id res chain seq x y z
N MET A 1 53.61 79.14 12.99
CA MET A 1 52.18 79.46 12.79
C MET A 1 51.46 78.12 12.58
N THR A 2 50.69 77.56 13.53
CA THR A 2 49.35 77.94 14.05
C THR A 2 48.19 77.57 13.09
N ALA A 3 47.07 76.95 13.52
CA ALA A 3 46.72 76.39 14.84
C ALA A 3 45.40 75.56 14.85
N ARG A 4 45.36 74.48 15.66
CA ARG A 4 44.30 74.07 16.67
C ARG A 4 42.84 73.80 16.19
N ARG A 5 41.94 73.04 16.83
CA ARG A 5 41.79 72.09 17.99
C ARG A 5 40.31 71.57 17.93
N SER A 6 39.76 70.56 18.64
CA SER A 6 40.15 69.37 19.45
C SER A 6 38.82 68.62 19.84
N ARG A 7 38.71 67.52 20.62
CA ARG A 7 39.60 66.80 21.56
C ARG A 7 39.06 65.36 21.82
N THR A 8 39.95 64.35 21.79
CA THR A 8 40.01 63.09 22.62
C THR A 8 38.87 62.05 22.60
N SER A 9 39.12 60.73 22.68
CA SER A 9 40.39 59.96 22.78
C SER A 9 40.20 58.44 22.49
N GLU A 10 41.18 57.86 21.76
CA GLU A 10 41.95 56.61 22.00
C GLU A 10 41.34 55.41 22.78
N GLY A 11 41.63 54.13 22.44
CA GLY A 11 42.48 53.58 21.36
C GLY A 11 42.78 52.05 21.49
N THR A 12 43.69 51.56 20.63
CA THR A 12 44.66 50.44 20.86
C THR A 12 44.15 48.98 20.76
N ARG A 13 44.58 48.09 19.85
CA ARG A 13 45.88 47.50 19.41
C ARG A 13 46.50 46.38 20.31
N ILE A 14 46.69 45.20 19.70
CA ILE A 14 47.90 44.31 19.77
C ILE A 14 48.17 43.46 21.05
N MET A 15 48.72 42.24 20.83
CA MET A 15 49.39 41.33 21.82
C MET A 15 48.45 40.67 22.88
N THR A 16 48.71 39.50 23.50
CA THR A 16 49.78 38.48 23.36
C THR A 16 49.39 37.12 23.97
N SER A 17 50.13 36.08 23.56
CA SER A 17 50.62 34.89 24.28
C SER A 17 50.19 34.56 25.73
N ASP A 18 49.95 33.25 25.92
CA ASP A 18 50.58 32.34 26.90
C ASP A 18 50.51 32.58 28.42
N MET A 19 50.08 31.52 29.13
CA MET A 19 50.91 30.67 30.02
C MET A 19 49.98 29.57 30.60
N ALA A 20 50.31 28.27 30.58
CA ALA A 20 51.29 27.59 31.44
C ALA A 20 51.03 27.87 32.94
N LYS A 21 50.97 26.91 33.87
CA LYS A 21 51.30 25.46 33.93
C LYS A 21 50.80 24.94 35.31
N VAL A 22 51.17 23.69 35.66
CA VAL A 22 51.36 23.17 37.04
C VAL A 22 50.15 22.50 37.73
N TYR A 23 50.12 21.15 37.63
CA TYR A 23 50.04 20.15 38.71
C TYR A 23 49.62 20.54 40.15
N ALA A 24 48.83 19.66 40.80
CA ALA A 24 49.16 18.95 42.07
C ALA A 24 47.93 18.60 42.95
N GLU A 25 47.85 17.31 43.36
CA GLU A 25 47.51 16.86 44.75
C GLU A 25 46.05 16.99 45.29
N VAL A 26 45.51 16.26 46.31
CA VAL A 26 45.87 15.02 47.07
C VAL A 26 44.63 14.48 47.86
N TYR A 27 44.40 13.16 47.84
CA TYR A 27 43.81 12.23 48.86
C TYR A 27 42.48 12.44 49.65
N ALA A 28 41.83 11.28 49.93
CA ALA A 28 41.21 10.83 51.21
C ALA A 28 39.78 11.33 51.63
N VAL A 29 38.92 10.59 52.39
CA VAL A 29 38.88 9.19 52.93
C VAL A 29 37.47 8.86 53.52
N ARG A 30 36.91 7.64 53.31
CA ARG A 30 36.28 6.70 54.32
C ARG A 30 35.38 5.61 53.69
N GLY A 31 35.57 4.35 54.11
CA GLY A 31 34.62 3.22 53.91
C GLY A 31 33.77 2.95 55.17
N PRO A 32 33.10 1.77 55.34
CA PRO A 32 33.86 0.53 55.61
C PRO A 32 33.23 -0.86 55.25
N ARG A 33 34.11 -1.89 55.11
CA ARG A 33 33.97 -3.34 55.47
C ARG A 33 32.80 -4.20 54.88
N GLY A 34 33.03 -5.43 54.39
CA GLY A 34 34.29 -6.15 54.11
C GLY A 34 34.13 -7.63 53.71
N LYS A 35 35.21 -8.19 53.10
CA LYS A 35 35.82 -9.56 53.23
C LYS A 35 34.92 -10.82 53.20
N PHE A 36 35.24 -11.96 52.59
CA PHE A 36 36.47 -12.63 52.08
C PHE A 36 36.07 -13.52 50.86
N SER A 37 36.90 -14.10 49.99
CA SER A 37 38.36 -14.11 49.67
C SER A 37 38.50 -14.26 48.13
N LYS A 38 39.65 -14.39 47.44
CA LYS A 38 41.09 -14.56 47.74
C LYS A 38 41.90 -13.92 46.57
N ARG A 39 43.23 -13.91 46.65
CA ARG A 39 44.18 -13.62 45.55
C ARG A 39 45.48 -14.38 45.84
N ALA A 40 46.23 -14.81 44.82
CA ALA A 40 47.66 -15.08 44.95
C ALA A 40 48.38 -15.05 43.58
N ALA A 41 49.49 -14.31 43.57
CA ALA A 41 50.67 -14.38 42.70
C ALA A 41 51.83 -13.78 43.55
N PRO A 42 53.12 -13.80 43.17
CA PRO A 42 53.81 -14.50 42.07
C PRO A 42 55.06 -15.31 42.54
N ALA A 43 55.91 -15.77 41.59
CA ALA A 43 57.27 -16.36 41.77
C ALA A 43 57.32 -17.78 42.42
N ASP A 44 58.34 -18.65 42.25
CA ASP A 44 59.63 -18.58 41.52
C ASP A 44 60.23 -20.00 41.23
N VAL A 45 61.26 -20.08 40.36
CA VAL A 45 62.35 -21.09 40.23
C VAL A 45 62.10 -22.61 39.91
N SER A 46 62.86 -23.10 38.90
CA SER A 46 63.44 -24.47 38.69
C SER A 46 62.60 -25.62 38.10
N ARG A 47 63.09 -26.54 37.24
CA ARG A 47 64.29 -26.80 36.36
C ARG A 47 63.85 -27.98 35.43
N TYR A 48 64.38 -28.25 34.23
CA TYR A 48 65.74 -28.21 33.66
C TYR A 48 65.72 -27.73 32.20
N GLY A 49 66.83 -27.16 31.71
CA GLY A 49 66.96 -26.57 30.36
C GLY A 49 67.60 -27.50 29.30
N PRO A 50 68.47 -27.02 28.37
CA PRO A 50 69.08 -25.68 28.28
C PRO A 50 69.13 -25.02 26.89
N ALA A 51 69.55 -23.74 26.89
CA ALA A 51 70.65 -23.19 26.07
C ALA A 51 70.37 -21.98 25.15
N MET A 52 71.00 -20.86 25.56
CA MET A 52 71.55 -19.76 24.75
C MET A 52 70.61 -18.82 23.97
N GLY A 53 71.02 -17.55 23.94
CA GLY A 53 70.42 -16.49 23.12
C GLY A 53 71.44 -15.38 22.86
N ARG A 54 71.02 -14.33 22.15
CA ARG A 54 71.63 -12.99 22.17
C ARG A 54 70.75 -11.99 21.41
N GLU A 55 70.28 -10.98 22.13
CA GLU A 55 70.12 -9.63 21.56
C GLU A 55 71.52 -9.03 21.28
N SER A 56 71.72 -8.03 20.41
CA SER A 56 70.95 -7.47 19.30
C SER A 56 71.89 -6.55 18.50
N LYS A 57 71.55 -6.21 17.25
CA LYS A 57 71.84 -4.89 16.65
C LYS A 57 71.07 -4.70 15.34
N GLN A 58 70.53 -3.50 15.15
CA GLN A 58 69.76 -3.11 13.97
C GLN A 58 70.64 -2.93 12.73
N VAL A 59 70.07 -3.17 11.55
CA VAL A 59 70.34 -2.34 10.38
C VAL A 59 69.01 -1.86 9.79
N ARG A 60 68.81 -0.54 9.77
CA ARG A 60 68.00 0.15 8.78
C ARG A 60 68.97 0.92 7.88
N ALA A 61 68.84 0.80 6.57
CA ALA A 61 68.85 1.94 5.66
C ALA A 61 68.44 1.51 4.25
N GLY A 62 67.72 2.39 3.57
CA GLY A 62 67.37 2.22 2.17
C GLY A 62 68.59 2.24 1.24
N GLY A 63 68.39 1.57 0.11
CA GLY A 63 69.17 1.63 -1.11
C GLY A 63 68.27 1.12 -2.23
N GLU A 64 68.47 1.59 -3.46
CA GLU A 64 67.50 1.50 -4.57
C GLU A 64 67.17 0.07 -5.07
N ARG A 65 67.69 -0.99 -4.42
CA ARG A 65 67.60 -2.39 -4.87
C ARG A 65 67.43 -3.40 -3.73
N ALA A 66 66.33 -3.30 -2.99
CA ALA A 66 65.88 -4.39 -2.12
C ALA A 66 64.37 -4.62 -2.35
N VAL A 67 64.04 -5.82 -2.85
CA VAL A 67 62.72 -6.19 -3.39
C VAL A 67 62.12 -7.32 -2.55
N GLY A 68 60.79 -7.37 -2.44
CA GLY A 68 60.05 -8.50 -1.89
C GLY A 68 58.73 -8.71 -2.61
N ALA A 69 58.76 -9.44 -3.74
CA ALA A 69 57.59 -10.07 -4.34
C ALA A 69 57.53 -11.54 -3.90
N GLY A 70 56.33 -12.15 -3.94
CA GLY A 70 56.09 -13.50 -3.42
C GLY A 70 56.41 -14.64 -4.39
N GLY A 71 56.06 -15.86 -3.96
CA GLY A 71 56.20 -17.10 -4.74
C GLY A 71 57.02 -18.17 -4.01
N ASP A 72 56.32 -19.07 -3.31
CA ASP A 72 56.79 -20.41 -2.87
C ASP A 72 58.23 -20.58 -2.33
N VAL A 73 58.45 -20.22 -1.06
CA VAL A 73 59.60 -20.76 -0.28
C VAL A 73 59.14 -21.29 1.08
N LYS A 74 59.22 -22.60 1.27
CA LYS A 74 58.99 -23.30 2.55
C LYS A 74 60.27 -23.41 3.39
N ALA A 75 60.80 -22.29 3.89
CA ALA A 75 61.68 -22.23 5.07
C ALA A 75 62.03 -20.79 5.44
N ALA A 76 62.16 -20.51 6.73
CA ALA A 76 62.87 -19.35 7.25
C ALA A 76 63.99 -19.81 8.16
N ALA A 77 65.18 -19.22 8.01
CA ALA A 77 66.30 -19.36 8.94
C ALA A 77 67.05 -18.03 9.03
N THR A 78 67.28 -17.56 10.26
CA THR A 78 67.83 -16.23 10.56
C THR A 78 69.22 -16.34 11.18
N GLY A 79 70.22 -15.74 10.55
CA GLY A 79 71.52 -15.43 11.18
C GLY A 79 72.45 -16.61 11.49
N ASP A 80 73.67 -16.25 11.91
CA ASP A 80 74.80 -17.16 12.14
C ASP A 80 74.61 -17.93 13.47
N HIS A 81 74.80 -19.26 13.60
CA HIS A 81 75.43 -20.24 12.70
C HIS A 81 74.59 -21.54 12.58
N SER A 82 73.41 -21.50 11.95
CA SER A 82 72.82 -22.75 11.43
C SER A 82 73.46 -23.10 10.09
N THR A 83 74.27 -24.16 10.06
CA THR A 83 74.90 -24.69 8.84
C THR A 83 73.86 -25.32 7.91
N ALA A 84 73.44 -24.57 6.88
CA ALA A 84 72.81 -25.15 5.70
C ALA A 84 73.91 -25.52 4.69
N THR A 85 74.12 -26.82 4.46
CA THR A 85 75.03 -27.31 3.44
C THR A 85 74.38 -27.13 2.07
N TYR A 86 74.96 -26.27 1.23
CA TYR A 86 74.53 -26.12 -0.16
C TYR A 86 74.76 -27.41 -0.95
N THR A 87 73.89 -27.70 -1.91
CA THR A 87 74.20 -28.61 -3.01
C THR A 87 73.63 -28.03 -4.30
N HIS A 88 74.55 -27.67 -5.20
CA HIS A 88 74.40 -27.34 -6.63
C HIS A 88 73.01 -27.05 -7.22
N ILE A 89 72.88 -25.88 -7.84
CA ILE A 89 72.06 -25.71 -9.06
C ILE A 89 73.05 -25.53 -10.21
N GLU A 90 73.11 -26.52 -11.10
CA GLU A 90 74.16 -26.63 -12.12
C GLU A 90 73.68 -26.26 -13.54
N ASN A 91 72.40 -25.93 -13.72
CA ASN A 91 71.86 -25.39 -14.98
C ASN A 91 70.72 -24.41 -14.71
N GLN A 92 70.76 -23.25 -15.36
CA GLN A 92 69.68 -22.28 -15.42
C GLN A 92 68.94 -22.47 -16.75
N TYR A 93 67.79 -23.14 -16.73
CA TYR A 93 66.92 -23.21 -17.91
C TYR A 93 66.05 -21.96 -17.95
N VAL A 94 66.45 -20.96 -18.74
CA VAL A 94 65.57 -19.85 -19.12
C VAL A 94 64.64 -20.36 -20.22
N THR A 95 63.48 -20.87 -19.82
CA THR A 95 62.35 -20.99 -20.75
C THR A 95 61.72 -19.61 -20.87
N GLN A 96 61.85 -18.97 -22.03
CA GLN A 96 60.87 -17.94 -22.40
C GLN A 96 59.51 -18.62 -22.43
N VAL A 97 58.55 -18.11 -21.63
CA VAL A 97 57.14 -18.35 -21.92
C VAL A 97 56.90 -17.70 -23.28
N PRO A 98 56.40 -18.43 -24.30
CA PRO A 98 56.01 -17.80 -25.55
C PRO A 98 54.99 -16.71 -25.25
N GLU A 99 55.05 -15.57 -25.93
CA GLU A 99 53.82 -14.77 -26.05
C GLU A 99 52.74 -15.70 -26.62
N PRO A 100 51.52 -15.73 -26.05
CA PRO A 100 50.45 -16.51 -26.64
C PRO A 100 50.25 -15.97 -28.05
N ASP A 101 50.44 -16.83 -29.07
CA ASP A 101 50.32 -16.44 -30.48
C ASP A 101 49.02 -15.63 -30.65
N ALA A 102 49.16 -14.42 -31.17
CA ALA A 102 48.04 -13.50 -31.29
C ALA A 102 47.00 -14.12 -32.22
N LEU A 103 45.93 -14.64 -31.61
CA LEU A 103 44.85 -15.35 -32.31
C LEU A 103 44.41 -14.53 -33.52
N SER A 104 44.39 -15.17 -34.69
CA SER A 104 43.88 -14.56 -35.90
C SER A 104 42.43 -14.13 -35.72
N LEU A 105 41.93 -13.27 -36.62
CA LEU A 105 40.52 -12.85 -36.58
C LEU A 105 39.59 -14.08 -36.70
N GLU A 106 39.93 -15.06 -37.54
CA GLU A 106 39.16 -16.30 -37.70
C GLU A 106 39.13 -17.15 -36.41
N GLU A 107 40.26 -17.28 -35.71
CA GLU A 107 40.33 -18.01 -34.44
C GLU A 107 39.63 -17.27 -33.29
N THR A 108 39.67 -15.94 -33.30
CA THR A 108 38.93 -15.09 -32.35
C THR A 108 37.42 -15.28 -32.55
N ASP A 109 36.94 -15.18 -33.80
CA ASP A 109 35.52 -15.37 -34.11
C ASP A 109 35.05 -16.79 -33.81
N GLU A 110 35.89 -17.80 -34.05
CA GLU A 110 35.59 -19.20 -33.70
C GLU A 110 35.50 -19.40 -32.18
N ALA A 111 36.41 -18.80 -31.41
CA ALA A 111 36.35 -18.83 -29.95
C ALA A 111 35.06 -18.16 -29.42
N LEU A 112 34.64 -17.04 -30.02
CA LEU A 112 33.41 -16.34 -29.66
C LEU A 112 32.15 -17.13 -30.07
N ARG A 113 32.15 -17.82 -31.21
CA ARG A 113 31.06 -18.73 -31.61
C ARG A 113 30.89 -19.88 -30.62
N ARG A 114 31.99 -20.48 -30.15
CA ARG A 114 31.97 -21.54 -29.12
C ARG A 114 31.45 -21.01 -27.79
N TYR A 115 31.93 -19.85 -27.34
CA TYR A 115 31.44 -19.21 -26.12
C TYR A 115 29.94 -18.88 -26.20
N SER A 116 29.49 -18.28 -27.30
CA SER A 116 28.07 -17.97 -27.56
C SER A 116 27.20 -19.22 -27.59
N THR A 117 27.72 -20.33 -28.13
CA THR A 117 27.02 -21.62 -28.09
C THR A 117 26.93 -22.15 -26.66
N ARG A 118 27.99 -22.03 -25.87
CA ARG A 118 28.00 -22.46 -24.47
C ARG A 118 27.06 -21.66 -23.58
N ILE A 119 26.94 -20.35 -23.82
CA ILE A 119 25.94 -19.48 -23.18
C ILE A 119 24.52 -19.93 -23.53
N ARG A 120 24.23 -20.18 -24.81
CA ARG A 120 22.91 -20.70 -25.25
C ARG A 120 22.58 -22.08 -24.66
N GLU A 121 23.55 -22.99 -24.55
CA GLU A 121 23.38 -24.28 -23.86
C GLU A 121 23.07 -24.13 -22.36
N THR A 122 23.75 -23.19 -21.69
CA THR A 122 23.73 -23.09 -20.22
C THR A 122 22.58 -22.23 -19.69
N TYR A 123 22.19 -21.18 -20.42
CA TYR A 123 21.16 -20.23 -20.01
C TYR A 123 19.88 -20.30 -20.83
N GLY A 124 19.90 -20.91 -22.02
CA GLY A 124 18.78 -20.86 -22.97
C GLY A 124 17.50 -21.56 -22.51
N ARG A 125 17.58 -22.41 -21.47
CA ARG A 125 16.42 -23.06 -20.83
C ARG A 125 16.18 -22.48 -19.45
N LEU A 126 14.91 -22.31 -19.11
CA LEU A 126 14.50 -21.99 -17.75
C LEU A 126 14.66 -23.24 -16.86
N ASP A 127 15.48 -23.13 -15.81
CA ASP A 127 15.61 -24.16 -14.78
C ASP A 127 14.34 -24.16 -13.91
N LEU A 128 13.59 -25.27 -13.97
CA LEU A 128 12.32 -25.46 -13.28
C LEU A 128 12.32 -26.67 -12.34
N ASP A 129 13.46 -27.36 -12.20
CA ASP A 129 13.54 -28.64 -11.47
C ASP A 129 13.28 -28.45 -9.96
N VAL A 130 13.50 -27.23 -9.46
CA VAL A 130 13.20 -26.80 -8.06
C VAL A 130 11.72 -26.41 -7.86
N LEU A 131 10.93 -26.27 -8.94
CA LEU A 131 9.56 -25.76 -8.92
C LEU A 131 8.51 -26.79 -9.36
N ILE A 132 8.92 -27.99 -9.79
CA ILE A 132 8.04 -29.04 -10.32
C ILE A 132 8.16 -30.31 -9.44
N PRO A 133 7.13 -30.66 -8.65
CA PRO A 133 7.17 -31.87 -7.85
C PRO A 133 7.40 -33.13 -8.70
N THR A 134 8.35 -33.97 -8.27
CA THR A 134 8.80 -35.17 -9.00
C THR A 134 7.67 -36.19 -9.26
N GLU A 135 6.64 -36.22 -8.42
CA GLU A 135 5.46 -37.09 -8.59
C GLU A 135 4.51 -36.65 -9.73
N GLU A 136 4.64 -35.43 -10.26
CA GLU A 136 3.73 -34.88 -11.27
C GLU A 136 4.25 -34.99 -12.73
N GLY A 137 5.43 -35.59 -12.94
CA GLY A 137 6.02 -35.85 -14.25
C GLY A 137 6.62 -34.64 -14.97
N ASP A 138 7.06 -34.84 -16.22
CA ASP A 138 7.85 -33.84 -16.96
C ASP A 138 7.09 -32.55 -17.32
N HIS A 139 7.85 -31.46 -17.39
CA HIS A 139 7.44 -30.20 -17.99
C HIS A 139 8.19 -30.06 -19.33
N PRO A 140 7.52 -29.81 -20.48
CA PRO A 140 8.20 -29.35 -21.69
C PRO A 140 9.24 -28.28 -21.37
N PRO A 141 10.47 -28.39 -21.92
CA PRO A 141 11.53 -27.42 -21.68
C PRO A 141 11.09 -26.07 -22.24
N VAL A 142 11.07 -25.04 -21.38
CA VAL A 142 10.70 -23.68 -21.74
C VAL A 142 11.97 -22.88 -22.03
N GLY A 143 12.08 -22.27 -23.20
CA GLY A 143 13.18 -21.37 -23.52
C GLY A 143 13.06 -20.06 -22.73
N LEU A 144 14.18 -19.56 -22.20
CA LEU A 144 14.16 -18.32 -21.43
C LEU A 144 13.66 -17.14 -22.28
N ASP A 145 14.20 -16.97 -23.48
CA ASP A 145 13.85 -15.87 -24.38
C ASP A 145 12.40 -15.97 -24.92
N GLU A 146 11.81 -17.17 -24.94
CA GLU A 146 10.43 -17.41 -25.39
C GLU A 146 9.39 -16.83 -24.41
N VAL A 147 9.70 -16.83 -23.11
CA VAL A 147 8.77 -16.42 -22.04
C VAL A 147 9.23 -15.21 -21.24
N PHE A 148 10.47 -14.75 -21.38
CA PHE A 148 10.97 -13.57 -20.68
C PHE A 148 10.09 -12.35 -20.95
N VAL A 149 9.82 -11.57 -19.90
CA VAL A 149 9.17 -10.25 -19.99
C VAL A 149 10.02 -9.29 -19.18
N ALA A 150 10.51 -8.23 -19.83
CA ALA A 150 11.30 -7.20 -19.19
C ALA A 150 10.47 -6.52 -18.07
N PRO A 151 10.94 -6.50 -16.81
CA PRO A 151 10.33 -5.70 -15.77
C PRO A 151 10.70 -4.22 -15.96
N THR A 152 9.93 -3.32 -15.35
CA THR A 152 10.30 -1.90 -15.30
C THR A 152 11.26 -1.62 -14.13
N VAL A 153 12.03 -0.54 -14.25
CA VAL A 153 12.91 -0.02 -13.18
C VAL A 153 12.62 1.44 -12.87
N ARG A 154 12.93 1.86 -11.63
CA ARG A 154 12.98 3.27 -11.22
C ARG A 154 14.39 3.63 -10.73
N ALA A 155 14.90 4.77 -11.17
CA ALA A 155 16.19 5.31 -10.75
C ALA A 155 16.17 5.79 -9.29
N ASP A 156 17.35 5.92 -8.70
CA ASP A 156 17.59 6.47 -7.37
C ASP A 156 16.62 5.95 -6.28
N PRO A 157 16.56 4.63 -6.02
CA PRO A 157 15.78 4.10 -4.90
C PRO A 157 16.13 4.84 -3.60
N PRO A 158 15.22 4.93 -2.60
CA PRO A 158 15.54 5.58 -1.33
C PRO A 158 16.69 4.84 -0.62
N PRO A 159 17.59 5.55 0.09
CA PRO A 159 18.74 4.93 0.77
C PRO A 159 18.34 4.10 2.00
N VAL A 160 17.06 4.11 2.39
CA VAL A 160 16.54 3.33 3.52
C VAL A 160 16.11 1.95 3.06
N GLU A 161 16.67 0.93 3.69
CA GLU A 161 16.31 -0.47 3.47
C GLU A 161 14.95 -0.77 4.14
N LEU A 162 13.90 -0.93 3.33
CA LEU A 162 12.55 -1.27 3.80
C LEU A 162 12.10 -2.62 3.20
N PRO A 163 11.45 -3.50 4.00
CA PRO A 163 10.74 -4.68 3.49
C PRO A 163 9.73 -4.34 2.38
N ARG A 164 9.50 -5.26 1.43
CA ARG A 164 8.62 -5.04 0.26
C ARG A 164 7.21 -4.62 0.67
N ASP A 165 6.63 -5.26 1.68
CA ASP A 165 5.27 -4.95 2.18
C ASP A 165 5.19 -3.55 2.80
N ILE A 166 6.18 -3.16 3.59
CA ILE A 166 6.26 -1.81 4.17
C ILE A 166 6.47 -0.77 3.06
N ARG A 167 7.38 -1.02 2.11
CA ARG A 167 7.63 -0.12 0.97
C ARG A 167 6.38 0.04 0.11
N GLN A 168 5.64 -1.05 -0.16
CA GLN A 168 4.44 -1.05 -0.97
C GLN A 168 3.27 -0.33 -0.27
N ARG A 169 2.96 -0.64 1.00
CA ARG A 169 1.94 0.09 1.78
C ARG A 169 2.29 1.58 1.89
N LEU A 170 3.57 1.91 2.08
CA LEU A 170 4.00 3.30 2.09
C LEU A 170 3.76 3.99 0.75
N VAL A 171 4.04 3.35 -0.39
CA VAL A 171 3.77 3.90 -1.73
C VAL A 171 2.27 4.05 -1.98
N ASP A 172 1.49 3.00 -1.72
CA ASP A 172 0.07 2.91 -2.12
C ASP A 172 -0.90 3.65 -1.20
N SER A 173 -0.75 3.49 0.13
CA SER A 173 -1.68 4.08 1.12
C SER A 173 -1.07 5.19 1.99
N GLY A 174 0.25 5.38 1.95
CA GLY A 174 0.95 6.31 2.85
C GLY A 174 0.92 5.88 4.32
N GLU A 175 0.47 4.67 4.61
CA GLU A 175 0.39 4.12 5.97
C GLU A 175 1.77 3.73 6.48
N TRP A 176 2.16 4.33 7.60
CA TRP A 176 3.35 3.94 8.34
C TRP A 176 3.04 2.78 9.30
N PRO A 177 3.98 1.85 9.51
CA PRO A 177 3.96 1.00 10.69
C PRO A 177 3.83 1.84 11.97
N SER A 178 3.22 1.29 13.01
CA SER A 178 2.97 2.00 14.28
C SER A 178 4.25 2.40 15.02
N SER A 179 5.39 1.79 14.70
CA SER A 179 6.74 2.16 15.14
C SER A 179 7.72 2.14 13.96
N LEU A 180 8.73 3.01 14.00
CA LEU A 180 9.86 2.97 13.05
C LEU A 180 11.07 2.29 13.72
N PRO A 181 11.93 1.59 12.96
CA PRO A 181 13.21 1.12 13.47
C PRO A 181 14.02 2.26 14.10
N PRO A 182 14.74 2.03 15.22
CA PRO A 182 15.47 3.08 15.92
C PRO A 182 16.47 3.81 15.02
N GLY A 183 16.39 5.15 15.00
CA GLY A 183 17.27 6.01 14.20
C GLY A 183 16.72 6.42 12.82
N LEU A 184 15.51 5.99 12.44
CA LEU A 184 14.84 6.45 11.23
C LEU A 184 13.83 7.56 11.52
N GLU A 185 14.09 8.76 11.01
CA GLU A 185 13.16 9.90 11.07
C GLU A 185 12.12 9.82 9.94
N ARG A 186 10.84 9.85 10.32
CA ARG A 186 9.70 9.77 9.40
C ARG A 186 9.74 10.83 8.29
N GLU A 187 10.13 12.05 8.61
CA GLU A 187 10.19 13.16 7.64
C GLU A 187 11.29 12.99 6.58
N ALA A 188 12.41 12.34 6.92
CA ALA A 188 13.45 11.99 5.95
C ALA A 188 12.96 10.86 5.02
N LEU A 189 12.25 9.90 5.60
CA LEU A 189 11.64 8.76 4.94
C LEU A 189 10.49 9.14 3.98
N GLU A 190 9.58 10.02 4.38
CA GLU A 190 8.48 10.52 3.52
C GLU A 190 9.00 11.33 2.33
N ARG A 191 10.04 12.17 2.53
CA ARG A 191 10.72 12.88 1.43
C ARG A 191 11.39 11.91 0.46
N ALA A 192 12.12 10.92 0.97
CA ALA A 192 12.74 9.89 0.15
C ALA A 192 11.71 9.02 -0.60
N ARG A 193 10.51 8.82 -0.02
CA ARG A 193 9.39 8.12 -0.68
C ARG A 193 8.86 8.92 -1.88
N ARG A 194 8.47 10.19 -1.68
CA ARG A 194 7.91 11.05 -2.74
C ARG A 194 8.90 11.15 -3.91
N ALA A 195 10.14 11.59 -3.62
CA ALA A 195 11.21 11.74 -4.60
C ALA A 195 11.61 10.47 -5.38
N TYR A 196 11.13 9.29 -4.96
CA TYR A 196 11.27 8.01 -5.66
C TYR A 196 9.98 7.58 -6.39
N ALA A 197 8.80 7.78 -5.78
CA ALA A 197 7.50 7.51 -6.40
C ALA A 197 7.23 8.40 -7.63
N ASP A 198 7.81 9.60 -7.65
CA ASP A 198 7.71 10.55 -8.76
C ASP A 198 8.72 10.26 -9.90
N ARG A 199 9.66 9.33 -9.72
CA ARG A 199 10.61 8.92 -10.78
C ARG A 199 9.92 8.02 -11.80
N PRO A 200 10.00 8.30 -13.12
CA PRO A 200 9.35 7.49 -14.13
C PRO A 200 9.85 6.04 -14.08
N ALA A 201 8.92 5.09 -14.26
CA ALA A 201 9.27 3.70 -14.53
C ALA A 201 9.73 3.58 -15.99
N ARG A 202 10.93 3.04 -16.22
CA ARG A 202 11.52 2.77 -17.54
C ARG A 202 11.62 1.27 -17.78
N ASP A 203 11.68 0.80 -19.03
CA ASP A 203 12.01 -0.60 -19.30
C ASP A 203 13.47 -0.88 -18.89
N VAL A 204 13.74 -2.03 -18.26
CA VAL A 204 15.09 -2.35 -17.79
C VAL A 204 16.07 -2.60 -18.94
N LEU A 205 15.63 -3.09 -20.09
CA LEU A 205 16.49 -3.33 -21.25
C LEU A 205 16.92 -2.01 -21.90
N GLU A 206 16.02 -1.03 -21.98
CA GLU A 206 16.34 0.33 -22.41
C GLU A 206 17.38 0.99 -21.49
N VAL A 207 17.22 0.85 -20.16
CA VAL A 207 18.19 1.38 -19.18
C VAL A 207 19.55 0.68 -19.27
N LEU A 208 19.58 -0.63 -19.51
CA LEU A 208 20.82 -1.39 -19.70
C LEU A 208 21.55 -1.04 -21.00
N ALA A 209 20.80 -0.65 -22.03
CA ALA A 209 21.33 -0.23 -23.33
C ALA A 209 21.63 1.27 -23.44
N ASP A 210 21.14 2.08 -22.51
CA ASP A 210 21.28 3.54 -22.51
C ASP A 210 22.76 3.97 -22.64
N PRO A 211 23.14 4.70 -23.72
CA PRO A 211 24.52 5.11 -23.93
C PRO A 211 25.12 5.90 -22.76
N GLY A 212 24.31 6.62 -21.97
CA GLY A 212 24.75 7.34 -20.78
C GLY A 212 25.06 6.45 -19.56
N GLU A 213 24.48 5.25 -19.48
CA GLU A 213 24.52 4.39 -18.29
C GLU A 213 25.63 3.33 -18.39
N ALA A 214 26.88 3.73 -18.16
CA ALA A 214 28.03 2.82 -18.30
C ALA A 214 28.18 1.82 -17.15
N ARG A 215 27.68 2.18 -15.95
CA ARG A 215 27.88 1.46 -14.68
C ARG A 215 26.56 1.43 -13.92
N ILE A 216 25.92 0.26 -13.81
CA ILE A 216 24.56 0.11 -13.27
C ILE A 216 24.55 -0.86 -12.09
N VAL A 217 23.85 -0.51 -11.02
CA VAL A 217 23.45 -1.44 -9.96
C VAL A 217 21.94 -1.68 -10.04
N LEU A 218 21.56 -2.91 -10.38
CA LEU A 218 20.17 -3.39 -10.37
C LEU A 218 19.82 -3.98 -9.00
N LEU A 219 19.07 -3.20 -8.23
CA LEU A 219 18.44 -3.63 -6.99
C LEU A 219 17.08 -4.27 -7.29
N GLY A 220 16.67 -5.24 -6.48
CA GLY A 220 15.33 -5.82 -6.56
C GLY A 220 15.06 -6.81 -5.44
N ASP A 221 13.80 -7.04 -5.12
CA ASP A 221 13.41 -7.95 -4.04
C ASP A 221 13.72 -9.44 -4.39
N PRO A 222 13.61 -10.38 -3.44
CA PRO A 222 13.77 -11.81 -3.76
C PRO A 222 12.68 -12.26 -4.73
N GLY A 223 13.03 -13.12 -5.69
CA GLY A 223 12.11 -13.55 -6.75
C GLY A 223 11.91 -12.55 -7.91
N ALA A 224 12.39 -11.31 -7.80
CA ALA A 224 12.25 -10.25 -8.82
C ALA A 224 13.05 -10.47 -10.13
N GLY A 225 13.51 -11.69 -10.41
CA GLY A 225 14.12 -12.05 -11.70
C GLY A 225 15.52 -11.50 -11.99
N LYS A 226 16.27 -10.97 -11.02
CA LYS A 226 17.63 -10.39 -11.22
C LYS A 226 18.59 -11.28 -12.03
N SER A 227 18.83 -12.51 -11.56
CA SER A 227 19.68 -13.49 -12.25
C SER A 227 19.07 -13.95 -13.58
N THR A 228 17.74 -13.98 -13.68
CA THR A 228 17.01 -14.29 -14.92
C THR A 228 17.25 -13.22 -15.99
N LEU A 229 17.21 -11.94 -15.61
CA LEU A 229 17.55 -10.80 -16.45
C LEU A 229 19.04 -10.80 -16.86
N ALA A 230 19.94 -11.11 -15.93
CA ALA A 230 21.38 -11.27 -16.23
C ALA A 230 21.63 -12.36 -17.29
N ARG A 231 20.91 -13.48 -17.18
CA ARG A 231 20.97 -14.60 -18.14
C ARG A 231 20.34 -14.25 -19.48
N HIS A 232 19.19 -13.59 -19.48
CA HIS A 232 18.52 -13.13 -20.71
C HIS A 232 19.38 -12.10 -21.47
N LEU A 233 19.97 -11.12 -20.78
CA LEU A 233 20.93 -10.19 -21.39
C LEU A 233 22.12 -10.93 -22.03
N ALA A 234 22.65 -11.94 -21.35
CA ALA A 234 23.72 -12.76 -21.91
C ALA A 234 23.27 -13.60 -23.12
N LEU A 235 22.04 -14.10 -23.15
CA LEU A 235 21.49 -14.81 -24.31
C LEU A 235 21.27 -13.88 -25.50
N ALA A 236 20.60 -12.75 -25.30
CA ALA A 236 20.26 -11.79 -26.35
C ALA A 236 21.52 -11.26 -27.05
N LEU A 237 22.56 -10.92 -26.28
CA LEU A 237 23.84 -10.46 -26.83
C LEU A 237 24.68 -11.55 -27.53
N THR A 238 24.25 -12.82 -27.49
CA THR A 238 24.85 -13.92 -28.27
C THR A 238 24.04 -14.30 -29.51
N GLN A 239 22.99 -13.54 -29.82
CA GLN A 239 22.08 -13.71 -30.96
C GLN A 239 22.14 -12.45 -31.86
N GLU A 240 21.49 -12.51 -33.03
CA GLU A 240 21.29 -11.30 -33.85
C GLU A 240 20.22 -10.42 -33.18
N VAL A 241 20.64 -9.25 -32.70
CA VAL A 241 19.76 -8.25 -32.09
C VAL A 241 19.07 -7.46 -33.22
N ALA A 242 17.74 -7.43 -33.22
CA ALA A 242 16.97 -6.72 -34.23
C ALA A 242 17.16 -5.19 -34.13
N ALA A 243 16.97 -4.46 -35.22
CA ALA A 243 17.21 -3.01 -35.27
C ALA A 243 16.21 -2.20 -34.43
N ASP A 244 15.06 -2.78 -34.11
CA ASP A 244 13.97 -2.28 -33.27
C ASP A 244 13.98 -2.85 -31.84
N ASP A 245 14.94 -3.71 -31.49
CA ASP A 245 15.09 -4.25 -30.14
C ASP A 245 15.72 -3.22 -29.18
N PRO A 246 15.24 -3.07 -27.93
CA PRO A 246 15.84 -2.17 -26.94
C PRO A 246 17.36 -2.36 -26.71
N LEU A 247 17.88 -3.56 -26.93
CA LEU A 247 19.30 -3.90 -26.77
C LEU A 247 20.15 -3.58 -28.02
N ALA A 248 19.58 -3.05 -29.10
CA ALA A 248 20.32 -2.69 -30.32
C ALA A 248 21.57 -1.80 -30.08
N PRO A 249 21.60 -0.83 -29.12
CA PRO A 249 22.82 -0.08 -28.77
C PRO A 249 23.97 -0.93 -28.20
N LEU A 250 23.70 -2.16 -27.75
CA LEU A 250 24.70 -3.12 -27.24
C LEU A 250 25.11 -4.17 -28.28
N ALA A 251 24.54 -4.16 -29.48
CA ALA A 251 24.83 -5.14 -30.53
C ALA A 251 26.35 -5.26 -30.82
N GLY A 252 26.84 -6.49 -30.95
CA GLY A 252 28.26 -6.77 -31.21
C GLY A 252 29.19 -6.67 -29.99
N ARG A 253 28.65 -6.37 -28.79
CA ARG A 253 29.35 -6.54 -27.51
C ARG A 253 29.18 -7.97 -26.97
N VAL A 254 30.21 -8.48 -26.31
CA VAL A 254 30.23 -9.84 -25.74
C VAL A 254 29.85 -9.78 -24.25
N PRO A 255 28.83 -10.54 -23.79
CA PRO A 255 28.49 -10.62 -22.38
C PRO A 255 29.54 -11.43 -21.61
N LEU A 256 29.82 -11.07 -20.36
CA LEU A 256 30.67 -11.83 -19.44
C LEU A 256 29.99 -11.88 -18.07
N VAL A 257 29.40 -13.03 -17.71
CA VAL A 257 28.64 -13.20 -16.46
C VAL A 257 29.52 -13.81 -15.37
N VAL A 258 29.57 -13.16 -14.21
CA VAL A 258 30.32 -13.57 -13.02
C VAL A 258 29.33 -13.75 -11.87
N GLU A 259 28.99 -15.01 -11.55
CA GLU A 259 28.21 -15.32 -10.34
C GLU A 259 29.07 -15.10 -9.09
N LEU A 260 28.78 -14.06 -8.32
CA LEU A 260 29.63 -13.62 -7.20
C LEU A 260 29.73 -14.66 -6.08
N ARG A 261 28.69 -15.49 -5.89
CA ARG A 261 28.71 -16.65 -4.99
C ARG A 261 29.78 -17.69 -5.34
N GLU A 262 30.07 -17.90 -6.63
CA GLU A 262 31.10 -18.84 -7.08
C GLU A 262 32.49 -18.22 -6.93
N TYR A 263 32.61 -16.94 -7.32
CA TYR A 263 33.84 -16.17 -7.14
C TYR A 263 34.29 -16.06 -5.67
N ALA A 264 33.34 -15.92 -4.74
CA ALA A 264 33.66 -15.83 -3.31
C ALA A 264 33.94 -17.19 -2.63
N ALA A 265 33.85 -18.30 -3.36
CA ALA A 265 34.07 -19.64 -2.82
C ALA A 265 35.54 -20.08 -2.95
N GLY A 266 36.07 -20.68 -1.87
CA GLY A 266 37.42 -21.24 -1.87
C GLY A 266 38.51 -20.18 -2.03
N GLU A 267 39.51 -20.47 -2.87
CA GLU A 267 40.69 -19.61 -3.09
C GLU A 267 40.43 -18.39 -4.00
N TRP A 268 39.30 -18.34 -4.71
CA TRP A 268 39.02 -17.29 -5.71
C TRP A 268 38.76 -15.92 -5.09
N ARG A 269 38.24 -15.88 -3.85
CA ARG A 269 37.95 -14.64 -3.10
C ARG A 269 39.15 -13.70 -2.96
N GLU A 270 40.37 -14.22 -3.01
CA GLU A 270 41.60 -13.42 -2.92
C GLU A 270 42.15 -12.98 -4.29
N ARG A 271 41.78 -13.65 -5.40
CA ARG A 271 42.29 -13.43 -6.76
C ARG A 271 41.51 -12.38 -7.56
N THR A 272 41.96 -12.00 -8.76
CA THR A 272 41.26 -11.01 -9.60
C THR A 272 40.03 -11.61 -10.31
N PHE A 273 39.14 -10.76 -10.86
CA PHE A 273 38.03 -11.25 -11.67
C PHE A 273 38.53 -11.83 -13.01
N GLU A 274 39.61 -11.28 -13.54
CA GLU A 274 40.32 -11.78 -14.72
C GLU A 274 40.87 -13.20 -14.49
N ASP A 275 41.42 -13.48 -13.30
CA ASP A 275 41.81 -14.84 -12.90
C ASP A 275 40.63 -15.81 -12.81
N PHE A 276 39.46 -15.31 -12.37
CA PHE A 276 38.25 -16.11 -12.28
C PHE A 276 37.62 -16.38 -13.66
N LEU A 277 37.64 -15.41 -14.58
CA LEU A 277 37.25 -15.62 -15.99
C LEU A 277 38.15 -16.67 -16.65
N ARG A 278 39.47 -16.65 -16.39
CA ARG A 278 40.42 -17.68 -16.83
C ARG A 278 40.05 -19.07 -16.32
N HIS A 279 39.59 -19.17 -15.07
CA HIS A 279 39.07 -20.42 -14.49
C HIS A 279 37.75 -20.88 -15.13
N LEU A 280 36.79 -19.98 -15.35
CA LEU A 280 35.51 -20.28 -15.99
C LEU A 280 35.69 -20.77 -17.43
N HIS A 281 36.64 -20.19 -18.18
CA HIS A 281 37.03 -20.69 -19.49
C HIS A 281 37.56 -22.13 -19.40
N GLY A 282 38.60 -22.36 -18.59
CA GLY A 282 39.31 -23.65 -18.52
C GLY A 282 38.53 -24.80 -17.89
N THR A 283 37.40 -24.55 -17.21
CA THR A 283 36.62 -25.58 -16.51
C THR A 283 35.18 -25.74 -17.01
N LYS A 284 34.48 -24.64 -17.34
CA LYS A 284 33.06 -24.66 -17.71
C LYS A 284 32.80 -24.22 -19.16
N GLY A 285 33.80 -23.63 -19.83
CA GLY A 285 33.63 -22.91 -21.09
C GLY A 285 32.84 -21.60 -20.95
N MET A 286 32.64 -21.11 -19.72
CA MET A 286 31.78 -19.95 -19.41
C MET A 286 32.49 -18.59 -19.48
N ALA A 287 33.63 -18.54 -20.17
CA ALA A 287 34.28 -17.32 -20.62
C ALA A 287 35.04 -17.58 -21.94
N PRO A 288 35.29 -16.56 -22.78
CA PRO A 288 36.21 -16.66 -23.91
C PRO A 288 37.65 -17.03 -23.47
N PRO A 289 38.53 -17.47 -24.38
CA PRO A 289 39.95 -17.63 -24.09
C PRO A 289 40.56 -16.34 -23.54
N VAL A 290 41.56 -16.46 -22.66
CA VAL A 290 42.16 -15.35 -21.90
C VAL A 290 42.51 -14.15 -22.79
N ALA A 291 43.27 -14.38 -23.88
CA ALA A 291 43.67 -13.33 -24.81
C ALA A 291 42.48 -12.64 -25.51
N VAL A 292 41.37 -13.36 -25.75
CA VAL A 292 40.14 -12.79 -26.31
C VAL A 292 39.40 -11.97 -25.26
N ALA A 293 39.27 -12.48 -24.02
CA ALA A 293 38.60 -11.79 -22.93
C ALA A 293 39.33 -10.49 -22.54
N GLU A 294 40.66 -10.54 -22.40
CA GLU A 294 41.50 -9.36 -22.12
C GLU A 294 41.41 -8.33 -23.26
N ARG A 295 41.38 -8.76 -24.52
CA ARG A 295 41.17 -7.90 -25.68
C ARG A 295 39.78 -7.25 -25.70
N LEU A 296 38.71 -8.00 -25.42
CA LEU A 296 37.34 -7.47 -25.37
C LEU A 296 37.18 -6.40 -24.28
N LEU A 297 37.84 -6.59 -23.13
CA LEU A 297 37.85 -5.61 -22.04
C LEU A 297 38.66 -4.36 -22.42
N ALA A 298 39.81 -4.52 -23.08
CA ALA A 298 40.63 -3.41 -23.55
C ALA A 298 40.01 -2.61 -24.71
N GLU A 299 39.26 -3.26 -25.61
CA GLU A 299 38.54 -2.62 -26.72
C GLU A 299 37.16 -2.07 -26.34
N GLY A 300 36.72 -2.20 -25.07
CA GLY A 300 35.38 -1.76 -24.64
C GLY A 300 34.22 -2.62 -25.13
N ARG A 301 34.51 -3.73 -25.81
CA ARG A 301 33.53 -4.61 -26.49
C ARG A 301 32.86 -5.62 -25.55
N ALA A 302 32.91 -5.39 -24.24
CA ALA A 302 32.33 -6.27 -23.22
C ALA A 302 31.12 -5.64 -22.51
N VAL A 303 30.20 -6.50 -22.07
CA VAL A 303 29.17 -6.21 -21.06
C VAL A 303 29.39 -7.18 -19.89
N VAL A 304 29.89 -6.69 -18.77
CA VAL A 304 30.24 -7.52 -17.61
C VAL A 304 29.14 -7.47 -16.56
N VAL A 305 28.59 -8.63 -16.20
CA VAL A 305 27.50 -8.76 -15.23
C VAL A 305 27.98 -9.48 -13.98
N PHE A 306 28.05 -8.76 -12.86
CA PHE A 306 28.35 -9.30 -11.54
C PHE A 306 27.04 -9.64 -10.82
N ASP A 307 26.65 -10.92 -10.86
CA ASP A 307 25.34 -11.37 -10.35
C ASP A 307 25.43 -11.83 -8.88
N GLY A 308 24.47 -11.40 -8.06
CA GLY A 308 24.26 -11.92 -6.70
C GLY A 308 25.15 -11.32 -5.60
N LEU A 309 25.35 -10.00 -5.56
CA LEU A 309 26.17 -9.36 -4.51
C LEU A 309 25.59 -9.58 -3.09
N ASP A 310 24.26 -9.71 -2.96
CA ASP A 310 23.60 -10.02 -1.70
C ASP A 310 23.83 -11.45 -1.20
N GLU A 311 24.24 -12.39 -2.08
CA GLU A 311 24.57 -13.77 -1.71
C GLU A 311 25.90 -13.87 -0.93
N LEU A 312 26.67 -12.77 -0.86
CA LEU A 312 27.86 -12.67 -0.02
C LEU A 312 27.47 -12.33 1.42
N PHE A 313 27.27 -13.34 2.27
CA PHE A 313 26.68 -13.14 3.61
C PHE A 313 27.62 -12.49 4.64
N ASP A 314 28.93 -12.68 4.50
CA ASP A 314 29.94 -11.97 5.30
C ASP A 314 30.00 -10.50 4.85
N PRO A 315 29.66 -9.51 5.69
CA PRO A 315 29.69 -8.10 5.31
C PRO A 315 31.08 -7.63 4.86
N ALA A 316 32.15 -8.18 5.44
CA ALA A 316 33.52 -7.86 5.03
C ALA A 316 33.84 -8.46 3.66
N ALA A 317 33.31 -9.65 3.32
CA ALA A 317 33.38 -10.21 1.97
C ALA A 317 32.68 -9.30 0.96
N ARG A 318 31.45 -8.91 1.25
CA ARG A 318 30.61 -8.08 0.38
C ARG A 318 31.27 -6.73 0.11
N GLU A 319 31.86 -6.12 1.14
CA GLU A 319 32.60 -4.86 1.05
C GLU A 319 33.90 -5.03 0.23
N GLN A 320 34.69 -6.07 0.50
CA GLN A 320 35.89 -6.42 -0.30
C GLN A 320 35.56 -6.64 -1.79
N VAL A 321 34.48 -7.37 -2.09
CA VAL A 321 34.04 -7.62 -3.48
C VAL A 321 33.50 -6.34 -4.12
N SER A 322 32.75 -5.51 -3.38
CA SER A 322 32.29 -4.20 -3.89
C SER A 322 33.46 -3.29 -4.26
N HIS A 323 34.56 -3.32 -3.49
CA HIS A 323 35.79 -2.61 -3.83
C HIS A 323 36.45 -3.17 -5.10
N ARG A 324 36.56 -4.50 -5.24
CA ARG A 324 37.09 -5.11 -6.48
C ARG A 324 36.25 -4.77 -7.72
N ILE A 325 34.92 -4.69 -7.59
CA ILE A 325 34.01 -4.29 -8.68
C ILE A 325 34.25 -2.82 -9.05
N ALA A 326 34.41 -1.93 -8.06
CA ALA A 326 34.78 -0.54 -8.29
C ALA A 326 36.14 -0.41 -9.00
N ASP A 327 37.16 -1.15 -8.56
CA ASP A 327 38.50 -1.16 -9.17
C ASP A 327 38.46 -1.68 -10.63
N PHE A 328 37.68 -2.73 -10.90
CA PHE A 328 37.47 -3.29 -12.24
C PHE A 328 36.75 -2.30 -13.17
N ALA A 329 35.65 -1.69 -12.68
CA ALA A 329 34.89 -0.70 -13.44
C ALA A 329 35.68 0.61 -13.69
N GLY A 330 36.58 0.96 -12.77
CA GLY A 330 37.56 2.03 -12.96
C GLY A 330 38.61 1.69 -14.02
N ARG A 331 39.11 0.45 -14.05
CA ARG A 331 40.14 -0.02 -14.99
C ARG A 331 39.68 -0.05 -16.45
N TYR A 332 38.43 -0.47 -16.70
CA TYR A 332 37.91 -0.70 -18.06
C TYR A 332 36.78 0.25 -18.48
N GLY A 333 36.29 1.10 -17.59
CA GLY A 333 35.18 2.02 -17.90
C GLY A 333 35.51 3.02 -19.00
N ASP A 334 36.73 3.57 -19.01
CA ASP A 334 37.18 4.55 -20.01
C ASP A 334 37.34 3.94 -21.41
N ALA A 335 37.57 2.62 -21.49
CA ALA A 335 37.54 1.87 -22.75
C ALA A 335 36.11 1.68 -23.29
N GLY A 336 35.08 1.90 -22.46
CA GLY A 336 33.67 1.76 -22.83
C GLY A 336 33.02 0.43 -22.46
N VAL A 337 33.64 -0.37 -21.58
CA VAL A 337 33.03 -1.60 -21.02
C VAL A 337 31.80 -1.24 -20.18
N ARG A 338 30.68 -1.93 -20.41
CA ARG A 338 29.48 -1.81 -19.57
C ARG A 338 29.61 -2.71 -18.35
N VAL A 339 29.26 -2.21 -17.17
CA VAL A 339 29.29 -3.00 -15.93
C VAL A 339 27.93 -2.97 -15.25
N VAL A 340 27.35 -4.14 -15.04
CA VAL A 340 26.07 -4.35 -14.36
C VAL A 340 26.32 -5.15 -13.09
N VAL A 341 25.77 -4.72 -11.96
CA VAL A 341 25.83 -5.43 -10.68
C VAL A 341 24.42 -5.71 -10.21
N THR A 342 24.10 -6.95 -9.84
CA THR A 342 22.78 -7.29 -9.26
C THR A 342 22.88 -7.46 -7.74
N SER A 343 21.89 -6.98 -7.01
CA SER A 343 21.79 -7.15 -5.56
C SER A 343 20.34 -7.10 -5.08
N ARG A 344 20.03 -7.68 -3.92
CA ARG A 344 18.87 -7.25 -3.13
C ARG A 344 19.07 -5.82 -2.64
N VAL A 345 17.98 -5.07 -2.46
CA VAL A 345 18.03 -3.73 -1.82
C VAL A 345 18.42 -3.83 -0.34
N ILE A 346 18.01 -4.90 0.33
CA ILE A 346 18.22 -5.07 1.78
C ILE A 346 19.61 -5.69 2.03
N GLY A 347 20.37 -5.06 2.94
CA GLY A 347 21.78 -5.29 3.21
C GLY A 347 22.76 -4.69 2.18
N TYR A 348 22.31 -3.80 1.29
CA TYR A 348 23.13 -3.24 0.22
C TYR A 348 23.71 -1.86 0.57
N ARG A 349 25.03 -1.81 0.80
CA ARG A 349 25.75 -0.57 1.09
C ARG A 349 26.15 0.16 -0.20
N ARG A 350 25.44 1.23 -0.55
CA ARG A 350 25.68 2.03 -1.78
C ARG A 350 27.08 2.60 -1.91
N GLY A 351 27.60 3.14 -0.80
CA GLY A 351 28.68 4.13 -0.82
C GLY A 351 30.01 3.68 -1.43
N VAL A 352 30.26 2.40 -1.68
CA VAL A 352 31.45 1.97 -2.46
C VAL A 352 31.22 2.14 -3.96
N LEU A 353 30.11 1.62 -4.49
CA LEU A 353 29.81 1.64 -5.92
C LEU A 353 29.28 3.00 -6.38
N GLU A 354 28.52 3.70 -5.53
CA GLU A 354 28.09 5.09 -5.78
C GLU A 354 29.28 6.03 -6.00
N ARG A 355 30.32 5.95 -5.15
CA ARG A 355 31.58 6.70 -5.34
C ARG A 355 32.39 6.26 -6.56
N ALA A 356 32.14 5.07 -7.10
CA ALA A 356 32.71 4.60 -8.36
C ALA A 356 31.86 4.99 -9.59
N GLY A 357 30.82 5.83 -9.41
CA GLY A 357 29.97 6.34 -10.48
C GLY A 357 29.00 5.31 -11.03
N PHE A 358 28.52 4.38 -10.20
CA PHE A 358 27.40 3.51 -10.56
C PHE A 358 26.05 4.20 -10.30
N ALA A 359 25.15 4.16 -11.29
CA ALA A 359 23.75 4.53 -11.12
C ALA A 359 22.95 3.38 -10.47
N HIS A 360 22.01 3.72 -9.59
CA HIS A 360 21.19 2.73 -8.88
C HIS A 360 19.77 2.70 -9.44
N TYR A 361 19.32 1.51 -9.83
CA TYR A 361 17.99 1.26 -10.35
C TYR A 361 17.32 0.15 -9.55
N MET A 362 16.03 0.31 -9.23
CA MET A 362 15.23 -0.72 -8.56
C MET A 362 14.26 -1.36 -9.54
N ILE A 363 14.26 -2.69 -9.63
CA ILE A 363 13.26 -3.49 -10.34
C ILE A 363 11.90 -3.37 -9.62
N GLN A 364 10.86 -3.02 -10.38
CA GLN A 364 9.48 -2.98 -9.92
C GLN A 364 8.80 -4.34 -10.11
N ASP A 365 7.66 -4.55 -9.44
CA ASP A 365 6.78 -5.69 -9.71
C ASP A 365 6.19 -5.60 -11.13
N LEU A 366 5.87 -6.76 -11.72
CA LEU A 366 5.23 -6.84 -13.03
C LEU A 366 3.80 -6.25 -12.99
N SER A 367 3.50 -5.36 -13.95
CA SER A 367 2.16 -4.85 -14.18
C SER A 367 1.20 -5.95 -14.63
N LYS A 368 -0.12 -5.73 -14.51
CA LYS A 368 -1.15 -6.67 -15.02
C LYS A 368 -0.95 -7.02 -16.50
N GLU A 369 -0.48 -6.05 -17.30
CA GLU A 369 -0.16 -6.22 -18.72
C GLU A 369 1.08 -7.11 -18.93
N GLN A 370 2.15 -6.90 -18.14
CA GLN A 370 3.34 -7.75 -18.17
C GLN A 370 3.02 -9.18 -17.70
N VAL A 371 2.17 -9.33 -16.68
CA VAL A 371 1.65 -10.62 -16.21
C VAL A 371 0.87 -11.34 -17.32
N GLY A 372 -0.03 -10.62 -18.01
CA GLY A 372 -0.77 -11.16 -19.17
C GLY A 372 0.14 -11.56 -20.33
N ARG A 373 1.15 -10.74 -20.64
CA ARG A 373 2.17 -11.03 -21.66
C ARG A 373 2.97 -12.29 -21.34
N PHE A 374 3.40 -12.44 -20.08
CA PHE A 374 4.08 -13.65 -19.61
C PHE A 374 3.16 -14.87 -19.71
N ALA A 375 1.93 -14.79 -19.21
CA ALA A 375 0.95 -15.87 -19.26
C ALA A 375 0.66 -16.34 -20.70
N GLY A 376 0.52 -15.40 -21.63
CA GLY A 376 0.33 -15.69 -23.05
C GLY A 376 1.52 -16.42 -23.67
N ARG A 377 2.75 -15.89 -23.49
CA ARG A 377 4.00 -16.52 -23.96
C ARG A 377 4.20 -17.91 -23.36
N TRP A 378 4.02 -18.05 -22.05
CA TRP A 378 4.17 -19.29 -21.30
C TRP A 378 3.25 -20.40 -21.82
N TYR A 379 1.94 -20.13 -21.94
CA TYR A 379 1.01 -21.17 -22.38
C TYR A 379 1.09 -21.44 -23.89
N ALA A 380 1.49 -20.48 -24.72
CA ALA A 380 1.80 -20.73 -26.13
C ALA A 380 3.00 -21.67 -26.28
N THR A 381 4.08 -21.44 -25.54
CA THR A 381 5.28 -22.29 -25.51
C THR A 381 4.98 -23.69 -24.96
N ALA A 382 4.13 -23.78 -23.93
CA ALA A 382 3.74 -25.07 -23.35
C ALA A 382 2.75 -25.88 -24.20
N TYR A 383 2.03 -25.24 -25.13
CA TYR A 383 1.02 -25.87 -26.01
C TYR A 383 1.18 -25.39 -27.48
N PRO A 384 2.31 -25.65 -28.15
CA PRO A 384 2.63 -25.09 -29.46
C PRO A 384 1.73 -25.62 -30.61
N HIS A 385 0.88 -26.61 -30.33
CA HIS A 385 -0.06 -27.22 -31.28
C HIS A 385 -1.52 -27.11 -30.83
N ASP A 386 -1.80 -26.38 -29.73
CA ASP A 386 -3.15 -26.21 -29.18
C ASP A 386 -3.35 -24.76 -28.67
N GLY A 387 -3.51 -23.84 -29.62
CA GLY A 387 -3.69 -22.42 -29.33
C GLY A 387 -5.00 -22.08 -28.60
N GLU A 388 -6.05 -22.90 -28.76
CA GLU A 388 -7.32 -22.71 -28.04
C GLU A 388 -7.13 -23.02 -26.54
N ARG A 389 -6.46 -24.13 -26.22
CA ARG A 389 -6.09 -24.46 -24.84
C ARG A 389 -5.13 -23.44 -24.25
N ALA A 390 -4.12 -22.99 -25.01
CA ALA A 390 -3.20 -21.95 -24.55
C ALA A 390 -3.95 -20.66 -24.17
N ALA A 391 -4.86 -20.20 -25.03
CA ALA A 391 -5.68 -19.01 -24.78
C ALA A 391 -6.65 -19.20 -23.59
N GLN A 392 -7.23 -20.39 -23.42
CA GLN A 392 -8.08 -20.72 -22.28
C GLN A 392 -7.31 -20.66 -20.95
N LEU A 393 -6.10 -21.21 -20.90
CA LEU A 393 -5.25 -21.22 -19.70
C LEU A 393 -4.71 -19.82 -19.38
N CYS A 394 -4.33 -19.05 -20.40
CA CYS A 394 -3.93 -17.66 -20.27
C CYS A 394 -5.06 -16.82 -19.64
N ARG A 395 -6.28 -16.86 -20.22
CA ARG A 395 -7.45 -16.17 -19.66
C ARG A 395 -7.68 -16.55 -18.20
N ARG A 396 -7.68 -17.85 -17.89
CA ARG A 396 -7.91 -18.35 -16.52
C ARG A 396 -6.90 -17.83 -15.50
N LEU A 397 -5.63 -17.68 -15.87
CA LEU A 397 -4.61 -17.11 -15.00
C LEU A 397 -4.77 -15.59 -14.84
N THR A 398 -5.02 -14.86 -15.94
CA THR A 398 -5.23 -13.41 -15.89
C THR A 398 -6.51 -13.02 -15.18
N ASP A 399 -7.58 -13.82 -15.31
CA ASP A 399 -8.82 -13.68 -14.55
C ASP A 399 -8.55 -13.84 -13.04
N ALA A 400 -7.85 -14.90 -12.62
CA ALA A 400 -7.53 -15.14 -11.21
C ALA A 400 -6.69 -14.00 -10.59
N VAL A 401 -5.77 -13.41 -11.38
CA VAL A 401 -4.99 -12.22 -11.01
C VAL A 401 -5.84 -10.94 -10.98
N GLY A 402 -6.82 -10.82 -11.88
CA GLY A 402 -7.71 -9.66 -11.99
C GLY A 402 -8.74 -9.57 -10.87
N TYR A 403 -9.36 -10.70 -10.49
CA TYR A 403 -10.44 -10.75 -9.51
C TYR A 403 -9.99 -10.87 -8.04
N SER A 404 -8.71 -11.15 -7.79
CA SER A 404 -8.20 -11.37 -6.42
C SER A 404 -6.93 -10.54 -6.18
N ARG A 405 -7.07 -9.42 -5.45
CA ARG A 405 -5.94 -8.56 -5.03
C ARG A 405 -4.79 -9.36 -4.41
N PRO A 406 -5.02 -10.29 -3.45
CA PRO A 406 -3.93 -11.06 -2.84
C PRO A 406 -3.24 -12.04 -3.81
N VAL A 407 -3.89 -12.45 -4.90
CA VAL A 407 -3.25 -13.24 -5.98
C VAL A 407 -2.51 -12.33 -6.96
N GLY A 408 -3.02 -11.13 -7.24
CA GLY A 408 -2.34 -10.12 -8.04
C GLY A 408 -1.02 -9.63 -7.41
N GLU A 409 -1.00 -9.40 -6.10
CA GLU A 409 0.20 -9.02 -5.35
C GLU A 409 1.31 -10.10 -5.40
N LEU A 410 0.94 -11.38 -5.49
CA LEU A 410 1.87 -12.48 -5.76
C LEU A 410 2.34 -12.47 -7.21
N ALA A 411 1.40 -12.33 -8.16
CA ALA A 411 1.67 -12.42 -9.59
C ALA A 411 2.59 -11.28 -10.12
N GLY A 412 2.68 -10.17 -9.41
CA GLY A 412 3.70 -9.14 -9.67
C GLY A 412 5.14 -9.64 -9.50
N ASN A 413 5.37 -10.70 -8.71
CA ASN A 413 6.69 -11.31 -8.53
C ASN A 413 6.92 -12.44 -9.54
N PRO A 414 7.94 -12.37 -10.44
CA PRO A 414 8.18 -13.34 -11.50
C PRO A 414 8.29 -14.81 -11.03
N LEU A 415 8.88 -15.07 -9.86
CA LEU A 415 9.00 -16.42 -9.31
C LEU A 415 7.61 -17.00 -8.95
N LEU A 416 6.79 -16.21 -8.27
CA LEU A 416 5.45 -16.62 -7.84
C LEU A 416 4.48 -16.72 -9.03
N LEU A 417 4.61 -15.83 -10.02
CA LEU A 417 3.90 -15.93 -11.29
C LEU A 417 4.26 -17.22 -12.06
N THR A 418 5.53 -17.61 -12.06
CA THR A 418 5.98 -18.86 -12.70
C THR A 418 5.37 -20.08 -11.99
N ILE A 419 5.35 -20.09 -10.65
CA ILE A 419 4.68 -21.12 -9.85
C ILE A 419 3.18 -21.18 -10.19
N LEU A 420 2.48 -20.04 -10.22
CA LEU A 420 1.07 -19.97 -10.62
C LEU A 420 0.85 -20.51 -12.04
N ALA A 421 1.74 -20.21 -12.99
CA ALA A 421 1.64 -20.67 -14.36
C ALA A 421 1.84 -22.19 -14.51
N ILE A 422 2.74 -22.78 -13.72
CA ILE A 422 2.96 -24.24 -13.62
C ILE A 422 1.70 -24.93 -13.06
N ILE A 423 1.19 -24.47 -11.91
CA ILE A 423 -0.04 -25.01 -11.28
C ILE A 423 -1.21 -24.91 -12.26
N GLY A 424 -1.39 -23.71 -12.83
CA GLY A 424 -2.42 -23.38 -13.80
C GLY A 424 -2.30 -24.13 -15.12
N ARG A 425 -1.21 -24.87 -15.37
CA ARG A 425 -1.11 -25.78 -16.52
C ARG A 425 -1.80 -27.12 -16.27
N ARG A 426 -1.62 -27.69 -15.08
CA ARG A 426 -1.96 -29.10 -14.77
C ARG A 426 -3.31 -29.27 -14.08
N ARG A 427 -3.73 -28.31 -13.26
CA ARG A 427 -4.96 -28.39 -12.44
C ARG A 427 -5.87 -27.18 -12.72
N GLU A 428 -7.06 -27.12 -12.13
CA GLU A 428 -7.71 -25.82 -11.96
C GLU A 428 -6.88 -24.98 -10.98
N LEU A 429 -6.68 -23.70 -11.29
CA LEU A 429 -6.16 -22.77 -10.28
C LEU A 429 -7.14 -22.76 -9.10
N PRO A 430 -6.65 -22.79 -7.85
CA PRO A 430 -7.52 -22.68 -6.68
C PRO A 430 -8.40 -21.44 -6.78
N ARG A 431 -9.71 -21.63 -6.58
CA ARG A 431 -10.71 -20.56 -6.71
C ARG A 431 -10.70 -19.62 -5.52
N ASP A 432 -10.11 -20.06 -4.41
CA ASP A 432 -9.80 -19.27 -3.24
C ASP A 432 -8.27 -19.04 -3.14
N ARG A 433 -7.90 -17.93 -2.52
CA ARG A 433 -6.49 -17.57 -2.28
C ARG A 433 -5.78 -18.53 -1.33
N GLN A 434 -6.50 -19.23 -0.46
CA GLN A 434 -5.92 -20.17 0.49
C GLN A 434 -5.27 -21.36 -0.20
N GLY A 435 -5.94 -21.93 -1.20
CA GLY A 435 -5.40 -23.01 -2.01
C GLY A 435 -4.18 -22.57 -2.83
N VAL A 436 -4.15 -21.30 -3.27
CA VAL A 436 -2.95 -20.71 -3.92
C VAL A 436 -1.78 -20.68 -2.94
N TYR A 437 -1.95 -20.11 -1.75
CA TYR A 437 -0.88 -20.07 -0.73
C TYR A 437 -0.46 -21.48 -0.28
N ARG A 438 -1.42 -22.37 -0.03
CA ARG A 438 -1.17 -23.77 0.35
C ARG A 438 -0.28 -24.47 -0.67
N HIS A 439 -0.60 -24.34 -1.95
CA HIS A 439 0.16 -25.01 -3.00
C HIS A 439 1.53 -24.35 -3.22
N ALA A 440 1.62 -23.02 -3.17
CA ALA A 440 2.89 -22.32 -3.25
C ALA A 440 3.84 -22.71 -2.09
N VAL A 441 3.35 -22.73 -0.85
CA VAL A 441 4.14 -23.21 0.30
C VAL A 441 4.54 -24.67 0.13
N ALA A 442 3.63 -25.55 -0.29
CA ALA A 442 3.94 -26.97 -0.49
C ALA A 442 5.03 -27.19 -1.55
N VAL A 443 4.95 -26.54 -2.72
CA VAL A 443 5.98 -26.62 -3.79
C VAL A 443 7.32 -26.11 -3.29
N LEU A 444 7.34 -24.98 -2.58
CA LEU A 444 8.57 -24.43 -2.00
C LEU A 444 9.17 -25.35 -0.93
N VAL A 445 8.38 -26.13 -0.20
CA VAL A 445 8.87 -27.03 0.88
C VAL A 445 9.25 -28.44 0.39
N ALA A 446 8.63 -28.96 -0.67
CA ALA A 446 8.70 -30.38 -1.08
C ALA A 446 10.08 -30.89 -1.55
N HIS A 447 10.94 -30.03 -2.12
CA HIS A 447 12.19 -30.44 -2.80
C HIS A 447 13.36 -30.77 -1.85
N TRP A 448 13.11 -31.53 -0.79
CA TRP A 448 14.06 -31.84 0.28
C TRP A 448 15.03 -32.99 -0.05
N ASP A 449 14.51 -34.14 -0.52
CA ASP A 449 15.26 -35.42 -0.49
C ASP A 449 16.36 -35.56 -1.55
N GLU A 450 16.21 -34.99 -2.75
CA GLU A 450 17.25 -35.13 -3.78
C GLU A 450 18.50 -34.30 -3.48
N HIS A 451 18.34 -33.13 -2.88
CA HIS A 451 19.45 -32.21 -2.58
C HIS A 451 20.07 -32.41 -1.18
N ALA A 452 19.48 -33.26 -0.33
CA ALA A 452 20.11 -33.71 0.92
C ALA A 452 21.43 -34.47 0.67
N LYS A 453 21.51 -35.18 -0.46
CA LYS A 453 22.70 -35.94 -0.92
C LYS A 453 23.93 -35.06 -1.20
N ASN A 454 23.76 -33.74 -1.31
CA ASN A 454 24.82 -32.76 -1.59
C ASN A 454 25.23 -31.91 -0.36
N LEU A 455 24.84 -32.30 0.86
CA LEU A 455 25.28 -31.65 2.09
C LEU A 455 26.76 -31.98 2.39
N ARG A 456 27.55 -30.97 2.78
CA ARG A 456 29.02 -31.04 2.83
C ARG A 456 29.62 -31.65 4.10
N ALA A 457 28.81 -32.00 5.11
CA ALA A 457 29.27 -32.51 6.41
C ALA A 457 28.37 -33.64 6.94
N SER A 458 28.97 -34.68 7.52
CA SER A 458 28.25 -35.86 8.03
C SER A 458 27.33 -35.54 9.23
N THR A 459 27.72 -34.59 10.07
CA THR A 459 26.94 -34.15 11.25
C THR A 459 25.70 -33.32 10.88
N ASP A 460 25.73 -32.58 9.78
CA ASP A 460 24.55 -31.84 9.29
C ASP A 460 23.47 -32.81 8.76
N VAL A 461 23.88 -33.94 8.18
CA VAL A 461 22.98 -34.98 7.65
C VAL A 461 22.30 -35.75 8.78
N GLU A 462 23.05 -36.12 9.83
CA GLU A 462 22.52 -36.89 10.96
C GLU A 462 21.49 -36.08 11.77
N ALA A 463 21.76 -34.81 12.06
CA ALA A 463 20.86 -33.94 12.83
C ALA A 463 19.57 -33.56 12.07
N LEU A 464 19.57 -33.58 10.73
CA LEU A 464 18.39 -33.31 9.91
C LEU A 464 17.60 -34.57 9.51
N SER A 465 18.14 -35.77 9.74
CA SER A 465 17.49 -37.04 9.37
C SER A 465 16.15 -37.30 10.05
N TYR A 466 15.82 -36.54 11.10
CA TYR A 466 14.60 -36.63 11.89
C TYR A 466 13.44 -35.76 11.37
N LEU A 467 13.67 -34.86 10.41
CA LEU A 467 12.68 -33.85 9.99
C LEU A 467 11.95 -34.23 8.69
N GLY A 468 10.67 -34.60 8.82
CA GLY A 468 9.76 -34.81 7.71
C GLY A 468 9.12 -33.52 7.18
N ASP A 469 8.25 -33.66 6.19
CA ASP A 469 7.56 -32.54 5.55
C ASP A 469 6.66 -31.78 6.53
N GLU A 470 5.96 -32.49 7.42
CA GLU A 470 5.10 -31.90 8.45
C GLU A 470 5.89 -31.03 9.44
N ASP A 471 7.09 -31.46 9.87
CA ASP A 471 7.94 -30.68 10.77
C ASP A 471 8.40 -29.37 10.14
N ARG A 472 8.64 -29.37 8.82
CA ARG A 472 9.02 -28.14 8.09
C ARG A 472 7.85 -27.16 8.01
N HIS A 473 6.64 -27.66 7.79
CA HIS A 473 5.43 -26.84 7.87
C HIS A 473 5.16 -26.35 9.31
N GLU A 474 5.45 -27.16 10.33
CA GLU A 474 5.35 -26.78 11.75
C GLU A 474 6.32 -25.66 12.11
N LEU A 475 7.61 -25.81 11.79
CA LEU A 475 8.63 -24.79 12.00
C LEU A 475 8.27 -23.45 11.32
N LEU A 476 7.73 -23.49 10.11
CA LEU A 476 7.25 -22.30 9.39
C LEU A 476 6.03 -21.66 10.06
N ARG A 477 5.08 -22.46 10.58
CA ARG A 477 3.92 -21.96 11.34
C ARG A 477 4.31 -21.33 12.67
N LEU A 478 5.23 -21.93 13.42
CA LEU A 478 5.76 -21.37 14.66
C LEU A 478 6.43 -20.02 14.43
N VAL A 479 7.20 -19.87 13.35
CA VAL A 479 7.81 -18.58 12.97
C VAL A 479 6.77 -17.55 12.55
N ALA A 480 5.79 -17.94 11.73
CA ALA A 480 4.70 -17.04 11.33
C ALA A 480 3.90 -16.53 12.54
N ARG A 481 3.55 -17.42 13.48
CA ARG A 481 2.95 -17.07 14.78
C ARG A 481 3.84 -16.11 15.57
N ARG A 482 5.11 -16.45 15.78
CA ARG A 482 6.06 -15.66 16.59
C ARG A 482 6.28 -14.25 16.04
N MET A 483 6.20 -14.08 14.72
CA MET A 483 6.19 -12.77 14.05
C MET A 483 4.85 -12.05 14.26
N GLN A 484 3.72 -12.70 13.96
CA GLN A 484 2.39 -12.09 14.02
C GLN A 484 1.97 -11.67 15.45
N ASP A 485 2.39 -12.40 16.47
CA ASP A 485 2.09 -12.14 17.90
C ASP A 485 2.96 -11.01 18.54
N GLY A 486 3.88 -10.39 17.80
CA GLY A 486 4.87 -9.43 18.36
C GLY A 486 4.34 -8.02 18.69
N ASP A 487 4.74 -7.45 19.83
CA ASP A 487 4.32 -6.12 20.27
C ASP A 487 4.76 -4.98 19.33
N GLY A 488 3.80 -4.16 18.89
CA GLY A 488 4.03 -2.79 18.43
C GLY A 488 4.69 -2.61 17.05
N GLY A 489 4.05 -3.05 15.96
CA GLY A 489 4.51 -2.78 14.59
C GLY A 489 5.73 -3.61 14.14
N ILE A 490 6.38 -4.28 15.10
CA ILE A 490 7.43 -5.28 14.90
C ILE A 490 6.82 -6.68 14.60
N ALA A 491 5.49 -6.84 14.75
CA ALA A 491 4.69 -7.79 13.97
C ALA A 491 4.55 -7.40 12.47
N GLY A 492 5.65 -6.91 11.91
CA GLY A 492 5.85 -6.91 10.47
C GLY A 492 6.36 -8.28 10.03
N ASN A 493 6.68 -8.39 8.76
CA ASN A 493 7.24 -9.60 8.16
C ASN A 493 8.73 -9.82 8.55
N HIS A 494 9.05 -9.90 9.85
CA HIS A 494 10.43 -10.03 10.35
C HIS A 494 10.60 -10.66 11.75
N ILE A 495 11.77 -11.23 12.00
CA ILE A 495 12.23 -11.83 13.27
C ILE A 495 13.76 -11.65 13.41
N HIS A 496 14.30 -11.57 14.62
CA HIS A 496 15.75 -11.60 14.82
C HIS A 496 16.30 -13.03 14.71
N GLN A 497 17.58 -13.19 14.33
CA GLN A 497 18.21 -14.48 14.13
C GLN A 497 18.18 -15.34 15.38
N ASP A 498 18.40 -14.71 16.54
CA ASP A 498 18.44 -15.42 17.81
C ASP A 498 17.03 -15.93 18.18
N ASP A 499 15.98 -15.11 18.03
CA ASP A 499 14.58 -15.53 18.21
C ASP A 499 14.18 -16.66 17.23
N LEU A 500 14.62 -16.58 15.96
CA LEU A 500 14.35 -17.60 14.94
C LEU A 500 15.06 -18.92 15.25
N LEU A 501 16.34 -18.86 15.58
CA LEU A 501 17.12 -20.04 15.97
C LEU A 501 16.59 -20.64 17.27
N ASP A 502 16.16 -19.81 18.22
CA ASP A 502 15.60 -20.27 19.49
C ASP A 502 14.23 -20.93 19.30
N THR A 503 13.35 -20.37 18.47
CA THR A 503 12.07 -20.99 18.05
C THR A 503 12.29 -22.38 17.46
N PHE A 504 13.24 -22.53 16.54
CA PHE A 504 13.57 -23.84 15.92
C PHE A 504 14.22 -24.80 16.93
N LYS A 505 15.17 -24.31 17.72
CA LYS A 505 15.88 -25.07 18.77
C LYS A 505 14.92 -25.59 19.84
N GLU A 506 13.91 -24.82 20.23
CA GLU A 506 12.92 -25.22 21.23
C GLU A 506 12.01 -26.33 20.69
N TYR A 507 11.43 -26.16 19.50
CA TYR A 507 10.67 -27.21 18.82
C TYR A 507 11.44 -28.54 18.72
N LEU A 508 12.70 -28.48 18.23
CA LEU A 508 13.57 -29.64 18.07
C LEU A 508 13.92 -30.33 19.38
N ARG A 509 13.95 -29.59 20.50
CA ARG A 509 14.20 -30.15 21.84
C ARG A 509 12.95 -30.75 22.46
N GLU A 510 11.78 -30.17 22.22
CA GLU A 510 10.52 -30.61 22.82
C GLU A 510 9.92 -31.82 22.10
N GLN A 511 9.97 -31.86 20.77
CA GLN A 511 9.40 -32.98 19.99
C GLN A 511 10.32 -34.21 19.90
N TYR A 512 11.64 -34.00 19.88
CA TYR A 512 12.63 -35.05 19.59
C TYR A 512 13.66 -35.27 20.72
N GLU A 513 13.51 -34.60 21.86
CA GLU A 513 14.44 -34.65 23.01
C GLU A 513 15.93 -34.41 22.65
N LEU A 514 16.18 -33.71 21.53
CA LEU A 514 17.53 -33.60 20.97
C LEU A 514 18.51 -32.88 21.92
N PRO A 515 19.77 -33.35 22.04
CA PRO A 515 20.81 -32.63 22.74
C PRO A 515 20.96 -31.19 22.21
N VAL A 516 21.16 -30.21 23.10
CA VAL A 516 21.18 -28.78 22.74
C VAL A 516 22.12 -28.46 21.58
N ALA A 517 23.30 -29.12 21.51
CA ALA A 517 24.25 -28.94 20.42
C ALA A 517 23.68 -29.40 19.05
N HIS A 518 22.96 -30.53 19.02
CA HIS A 518 22.34 -31.05 17.81
C HIS A 518 21.12 -30.21 17.40
N ALA A 519 20.29 -29.79 18.36
CA ALA A 519 19.15 -28.90 18.10
C ALA A 519 19.60 -27.55 17.51
N VAL A 520 20.69 -26.95 18.03
CA VAL A 520 21.27 -25.72 17.47
C VAL A 520 21.87 -25.94 16.07
N SER A 521 22.49 -27.10 15.82
CA SER A 521 23.01 -27.45 14.49
C SER A 521 21.88 -27.60 13.46
N ALA A 522 20.86 -28.40 13.78
CA ALA A 522 19.69 -28.60 12.94
C ALA A 522 18.92 -27.29 12.69
N ALA A 523 18.69 -26.47 13.73
CA ALA A 523 18.06 -25.16 13.60
C ALA A 523 18.81 -24.25 12.61
N ARG A 524 20.15 -24.16 12.71
CA ARG A 524 20.98 -23.37 11.79
C ARG A 524 20.90 -23.88 10.35
N THR A 525 20.87 -25.20 10.15
CA THR A 525 20.79 -25.78 8.81
C THR A 525 19.39 -25.62 8.21
N MET A 526 18.32 -25.72 9.02
CA MET A 526 16.94 -25.41 8.61
C MET A 526 16.75 -23.95 8.19
N VAL A 527 17.25 -22.98 8.98
CA VAL A 527 17.21 -21.54 8.61
C VAL A 527 17.95 -21.30 7.29
N ARG A 528 19.13 -21.92 7.11
CA ARG A 528 19.90 -21.84 5.86
C ARG A 528 19.09 -22.40 4.68
N GLN A 529 18.47 -23.56 4.86
CA GLN A 529 17.72 -24.25 3.81
C GLN A 529 16.47 -23.46 3.35
N PHE A 530 15.65 -22.98 4.29
CA PHE A 530 14.47 -22.16 3.97
C PHE A 530 14.81 -20.87 3.21
N ARG A 531 16.07 -20.41 3.30
CA ARG A 531 16.56 -19.16 2.73
C ARG A 531 17.40 -19.33 1.45
N GLU A 532 18.11 -20.43 1.29
CA GLU A 532 19.00 -20.68 0.13
C GLU A 532 18.42 -21.66 -0.90
N ARG A 533 17.45 -22.52 -0.51
CA ARG A 533 16.88 -23.54 -1.39
C ARG A 533 15.38 -23.39 -1.58
N ASN A 534 14.63 -23.22 -0.49
CA ASN A 534 13.17 -23.10 -0.54
C ASN A 534 12.68 -21.67 -0.84
N PHE A 535 13.56 -20.67 -0.80
CA PHE A 535 13.26 -19.24 -1.05
C PHE A 535 12.04 -18.68 -0.28
N ILE A 536 11.64 -19.31 0.83
CA ILE A 536 10.47 -18.91 1.61
C ILE A 536 10.83 -17.88 2.69
N LEU A 537 12.07 -17.92 3.21
CA LEU A 537 12.63 -16.91 4.11
C LEU A 537 13.72 -16.05 3.42
N GLY A 538 13.65 -14.74 3.61
CA GLY A 538 14.71 -13.78 3.32
C GLY A 538 15.55 -13.47 4.56
N HIS A 539 16.79 -13.01 4.34
CA HIS A 539 17.62 -12.36 5.36
C HIS A 539 17.75 -10.88 5.01
N TYR A 540 17.49 -10.02 5.99
CA TYR A 540 17.32 -8.57 5.86
C TYR A 540 18.49 -7.76 6.43
N GLY A 541 19.66 -8.39 6.62
CA GLY A 541 20.80 -7.72 7.24
C GLY A 541 20.63 -7.57 8.75
N GLY A 542 21.71 -7.20 9.44
CA GLY A 542 21.68 -6.98 10.90
C GLY A 542 21.25 -8.19 11.75
N GLY A 543 21.22 -9.40 11.19
CA GLY A 543 20.66 -10.59 11.85
C GLY A 543 19.14 -10.69 11.76
N VAL A 544 18.46 -9.91 10.92
CA VAL A 544 17.00 -9.97 10.76
C VAL A 544 16.63 -10.92 9.61
N TYR A 545 15.56 -11.70 9.78
CA TYR A 545 14.97 -12.62 8.80
C TYR A 545 13.48 -12.35 8.65
N GLY A 546 12.83 -12.86 7.60
CA GLY A 546 11.37 -12.89 7.48
C GLY A 546 10.91 -13.59 6.22
N PHE A 547 9.61 -13.71 5.95
CA PHE A 547 9.13 -14.38 4.75
C PHE A 547 9.39 -13.54 3.50
N VAL A 548 9.72 -14.18 2.37
CA VAL A 548 9.91 -13.44 1.10
C VAL A 548 8.63 -12.71 0.65
N HIS A 549 7.46 -13.20 1.08
CA HIS A 549 6.18 -12.55 0.88
C HIS A 549 5.38 -12.55 2.19
N ARG A 550 4.82 -11.40 2.60
CA ARG A 550 3.99 -11.28 3.82
C ARG A 550 2.79 -12.23 3.79
N ALA A 551 2.16 -12.40 2.64
CA ALA A 551 1.06 -13.36 2.45
C ALA A 551 1.42 -14.82 2.83
N PHE A 552 2.69 -15.25 2.81
CA PHE A 552 3.08 -16.56 3.36
C PHE A 552 3.02 -16.59 4.89
N LEU A 553 3.50 -15.53 5.55
CA LEU A 553 3.34 -15.33 7.00
C LEU A 553 1.86 -15.35 7.36
N GLU A 554 1.03 -14.58 6.66
CA GLU A 554 -0.40 -14.44 6.96
C GLU A 554 -1.16 -15.77 6.76
N TYR A 555 -0.86 -16.50 5.69
CA TYR A 555 -1.38 -17.84 5.46
C TYR A 555 -0.93 -18.84 6.55
N LEU A 556 0.36 -18.88 6.88
CA LEU A 556 0.89 -19.80 7.89
C LEU A 556 0.36 -19.49 9.30
N ALA A 557 0.21 -18.20 9.65
CA ALA A 557 -0.45 -17.78 10.89
C ALA A 557 -1.93 -18.21 10.93
N ALA A 558 -2.66 -18.07 9.83
CA ALA A 558 -4.04 -18.53 9.75
C ALA A 558 -4.17 -20.07 9.91
N VAL A 559 -3.24 -20.85 9.33
CA VAL A 559 -3.21 -22.32 9.49
C VAL A 559 -2.76 -22.72 10.91
N ASP A 560 -1.89 -21.96 11.58
CA ASP A 560 -1.57 -22.18 13.00
C ASP A 560 -2.82 -22.01 13.89
N ILE A 561 -3.55 -20.91 13.67
CA ILE A 561 -4.79 -20.60 14.39
C ILE A 561 -5.86 -21.68 14.15
N ASP A 562 -6.09 -22.10 12.90
CA ASP A 562 -7.03 -23.18 12.58
C ASP A 562 -6.63 -24.50 13.25
N ARG A 563 -5.33 -24.85 13.24
CA ARG A 563 -4.85 -26.08 13.90
C ARG A 563 -5.07 -26.05 15.41
N ARG A 564 -4.75 -24.92 16.06
CA ARG A 564 -4.89 -24.74 17.51
C ARG A 564 -6.36 -24.77 17.95
N TYR A 565 -7.24 -24.19 17.13
CA TYR A 565 -8.68 -24.27 17.34
C TYR A 565 -9.25 -25.68 17.11
N THR A 566 -8.99 -26.28 15.94
CA THR A 566 -9.67 -27.53 15.52
C THR A 566 -9.05 -28.81 16.09
N ARG A 567 -7.72 -28.88 16.19
CA ARG A 567 -6.98 -30.09 16.64
C ARG A 567 -6.62 -30.03 18.11
N GLU A 568 -6.02 -28.93 18.56
CA GLU A 568 -5.53 -28.79 19.95
C GLU A 568 -6.64 -28.36 20.93
N ARG A 569 -7.71 -27.72 20.41
CA ARG A 569 -8.85 -27.20 21.18
C ARG A 569 -8.44 -26.20 22.27
N GLU A 570 -7.54 -25.28 21.91
CA GLU A 570 -7.05 -24.23 22.82
C GLU A 570 -8.17 -23.30 23.31
N TRP A 571 -9.23 -23.12 22.51
CA TRP A 571 -10.37 -22.26 22.80
C TRP A 571 -11.71 -22.99 22.66
N THR A 572 -12.69 -22.60 23.48
CA THR A 572 -14.11 -22.79 23.13
C THR A 572 -14.50 -21.92 21.92
N PRO A 573 -15.60 -22.21 21.20
CA PRO A 573 -16.05 -21.37 20.09
C PRO A 573 -16.25 -19.90 20.49
N GLU A 574 -16.78 -19.64 21.67
CA GLU A 574 -17.01 -18.29 22.19
C GLU A 574 -15.69 -17.57 22.52
N GLU A 575 -14.74 -18.25 23.16
CA GLU A 575 -13.40 -17.70 23.42
C GLU A 575 -12.62 -17.45 22.13
N PHE A 576 -12.75 -18.30 21.13
CA PHE A 576 -12.11 -18.14 19.82
C PHE A 576 -12.57 -16.84 19.13
N ILE A 577 -13.87 -16.57 19.13
CA ILE A 577 -14.41 -15.33 18.55
C ILE A 577 -13.93 -14.08 19.31
N GLU A 578 -13.86 -14.10 20.65
CA GLU A 578 -13.37 -12.92 21.40
C GLU A 578 -11.85 -12.75 21.32
N GLN A 579 -11.08 -13.83 21.49
CA GLN A 579 -9.62 -13.77 21.61
C GLN A 579 -8.88 -13.68 20.27
N VAL A 580 -9.45 -14.24 19.19
CA VAL A 580 -8.86 -14.15 17.85
C VAL A 580 -9.53 -13.03 17.05
N PHE A 581 -10.85 -13.04 16.88
CA PHE A 581 -11.51 -12.04 16.03
C PHE A 581 -11.66 -10.69 16.72
N ALA A 582 -12.39 -10.60 17.84
CA ALA A 582 -12.72 -9.30 18.44
C ALA A 582 -11.48 -8.55 18.96
N ARG A 583 -10.49 -9.27 19.49
CA ARG A 583 -9.20 -8.71 19.94
C ARG A 583 -8.39 -8.07 18.80
N HIS A 584 -8.40 -8.65 17.60
CA HIS A 584 -7.52 -8.25 16.50
C HIS A 584 -8.22 -7.52 15.35
N ALA A 585 -9.56 -7.50 15.31
CA ALA A 585 -10.34 -6.84 14.24
C ALA A 585 -10.06 -5.34 14.07
N GLU A 586 -9.55 -4.67 15.11
CA GLU A 586 -9.21 -3.24 15.06
C GLU A 586 -7.78 -2.98 14.55
N ASP A 587 -6.95 -4.01 14.38
CA ASP A 587 -5.59 -3.93 13.83
C ASP A 587 -5.54 -4.38 12.37
N SER A 588 -5.25 -3.43 11.46
CA SER A 588 -5.10 -3.70 10.02
C SER A 588 -4.05 -4.77 9.71
N ALA A 589 -3.03 -4.96 10.55
CA ALA A 589 -1.99 -5.97 10.36
C ALA A 589 -2.50 -7.42 10.50
N TRP A 590 -3.68 -7.60 11.09
CA TRP A 590 -4.34 -8.89 11.30
C TRP A 590 -5.47 -9.18 10.31
N HIS A 591 -5.94 -8.18 9.53
CA HIS A 591 -7.13 -8.33 8.68
C HIS A 591 -7.00 -9.49 7.69
N GLU A 592 -5.86 -9.64 6.99
CA GLU A 592 -5.67 -10.76 6.07
C GLU A 592 -5.59 -12.11 6.79
N VAL A 593 -4.99 -12.18 7.98
CA VAL A 593 -4.97 -13.40 8.81
C VAL A 593 -6.39 -13.79 9.19
N LEU A 594 -7.20 -12.85 9.69
CA LEU A 594 -8.59 -13.11 10.08
C LEU A 594 -9.45 -13.59 8.89
N LEU A 595 -9.28 -12.99 7.71
CA LEU A 595 -9.97 -13.43 6.49
C LEU A 595 -9.53 -14.85 6.06
N LEU A 596 -8.24 -15.13 6.12
CA LEU A 596 -7.69 -16.47 5.84
C LEU A 596 -8.12 -17.50 6.89
N VAL A 597 -8.41 -17.11 8.14
CA VAL A 597 -9.03 -17.99 9.14
C VAL A 597 -10.51 -18.25 8.79
N VAL A 598 -11.28 -17.24 8.39
CA VAL A 598 -12.72 -17.37 8.05
C VAL A 598 -12.98 -18.41 6.96
N GLY A 599 -12.15 -18.48 5.92
CA GLY A 599 -12.31 -19.50 4.87
C GLY A 599 -11.80 -20.90 5.23
N GLN A 600 -11.11 -21.07 6.38
CA GLN A 600 -10.64 -22.38 6.89
C GLN A 600 -11.64 -23.00 7.88
N ILE A 601 -12.25 -22.18 8.74
CA ILE A 601 -13.19 -22.61 9.78
C ILE A 601 -14.59 -22.97 9.24
N GLY A 602 -15.41 -23.60 10.08
CA GLY A 602 -16.79 -23.96 9.76
C GLY A 602 -17.72 -22.76 9.59
N GLU A 603 -18.82 -22.95 8.86
CA GLU A 603 -19.81 -21.89 8.58
C GLU A 603 -20.47 -21.30 9.84
N ARG A 604 -20.55 -22.08 10.93
CA ARG A 604 -21.08 -21.61 12.21
C ARG A 604 -20.15 -20.58 12.83
N GLU A 605 -18.86 -20.89 12.88
CA GLU A 605 -17.83 -20.04 13.48
C GLU A 605 -17.57 -18.81 12.59
N ALA A 606 -17.55 -18.98 11.26
CA ALA A 606 -17.52 -17.88 10.30
C ALA A 606 -18.73 -16.94 10.46
N GLY A 607 -19.93 -17.49 10.65
CA GLY A 607 -21.14 -16.71 10.92
C GLY A 607 -21.02 -15.90 12.21
N ALA A 608 -20.57 -16.52 13.30
CA ALA A 608 -20.35 -15.87 14.58
C ALA A 608 -19.28 -14.76 14.52
N ALA A 609 -18.20 -14.97 13.75
CA ALA A 609 -17.18 -13.95 13.50
C ALA A 609 -17.77 -12.73 12.77
N ILE A 610 -18.55 -12.96 11.70
CA ILE A 610 -19.20 -11.88 10.94
C ILE A 610 -20.21 -11.13 11.82
N ASP A 611 -21.05 -11.84 12.59
CA ASP A 611 -22.00 -11.23 13.52
C ASP A 611 -21.29 -10.36 14.58
N ARG A 612 -20.13 -10.82 15.09
CA ARG A 612 -19.32 -10.05 16.05
C ARG A 612 -18.68 -8.81 15.42
N LEU A 613 -18.16 -8.90 14.20
CA LEU A 613 -17.64 -7.77 13.44
C LEU A 613 -18.72 -6.71 13.17
N LEU A 614 -19.93 -7.13 12.76
CA LEU A 614 -21.07 -6.25 12.55
C LEU A 614 -21.58 -5.63 13.86
N GLU A 615 -21.49 -6.34 14.99
CA GLU A 615 -21.79 -5.79 16.31
C GLU A 615 -20.76 -4.73 16.73
N MET A 616 -19.47 -4.99 16.56
CA MET A 616 -18.40 -4.02 16.82
C MET A 616 -18.49 -2.80 15.90
N HIS A 617 -18.85 -2.98 14.62
CA HIS A 617 -19.10 -1.88 13.69
C HIS A 617 -20.24 -0.97 14.16
N ARG A 618 -21.39 -1.55 14.54
CA ARG A 618 -22.55 -0.79 15.04
C ARG A 618 -22.20 0.08 16.26
N ARG A 619 -21.35 -0.44 17.16
CA ARG A 619 -20.82 0.32 18.32
C ARG A 619 -19.97 1.54 17.93
N ARG A 620 -19.35 1.56 16.74
CA ARG A 620 -18.38 2.58 16.29
C ARG A 620 -18.91 3.69 15.37
N LEU A 621 -20.11 3.54 14.79
CA LEU A 621 -20.67 4.43 13.75
C LEU A 621 -20.72 5.95 14.09
N SER A 622 -20.60 6.34 15.36
CA SER A 622 -20.57 7.75 15.82
C SER A 622 -19.17 8.30 16.13
N ALA A 623 -18.12 7.48 16.04
CA ALA A 623 -16.79 7.83 16.56
C ALA A 623 -15.72 8.09 15.48
N SER A 624 -15.96 7.65 14.24
CA SER A 624 -15.07 7.83 13.07
C SER A 624 -15.88 7.73 11.76
N PRO A 625 -15.52 8.48 10.69
CA PRO A 625 -16.08 8.27 9.35
C PRO A 625 -15.62 6.96 8.69
N GLU A 626 -14.57 6.32 9.21
CA GLU A 626 -14.04 5.06 8.68
C GLU A 626 -14.84 3.85 9.16
N VAL A 627 -15.09 2.90 8.26
CA VAL A 627 -15.88 1.68 8.53
C VAL A 627 -15.11 0.36 8.38
N PRO A 628 -13.85 0.24 8.86
CA PRO A 628 -12.99 -0.91 8.56
C PRO A 628 -13.60 -2.24 9.01
N LEU A 629 -14.41 -2.24 10.07
CA LEU A 629 -15.10 -3.44 10.56
C LEU A 629 -16.25 -3.92 9.66
N LEU A 630 -16.95 -3.02 8.97
CA LEU A 630 -17.94 -3.41 7.97
C LEU A 630 -17.25 -3.95 6.71
N VAL A 631 -16.18 -3.26 6.27
CA VAL A 631 -15.34 -3.74 5.15
C VAL A 631 -14.81 -5.14 5.45
N LEU A 632 -14.25 -5.36 6.65
CA LEU A 632 -13.78 -6.67 7.09
C LEU A 632 -14.91 -7.71 7.17
N ALA A 633 -16.13 -7.34 7.59
CA ALA A 633 -17.27 -8.26 7.61
C ALA A 633 -17.76 -8.64 6.20
N VAL A 634 -17.81 -7.70 5.26
CA VAL A 634 -18.14 -7.96 3.84
C VAL A 634 -17.07 -8.87 3.21
N ARG A 635 -15.80 -8.55 3.43
CA ARG A 635 -14.66 -9.35 2.94
C ARG A 635 -14.63 -10.73 3.59
N ALA A 636 -14.97 -10.87 4.87
CA ALA A 636 -15.07 -12.15 5.56
C ALA A 636 -16.18 -13.02 4.92
N LEU A 637 -17.33 -12.44 4.63
CA LEU A 637 -18.41 -13.15 3.92
C LEU A 637 -17.97 -13.64 2.52
N ALA A 638 -17.03 -12.95 1.86
CA ALA A 638 -16.45 -13.36 0.57
C ALA A 638 -15.60 -14.64 0.66
N GLU A 639 -14.96 -14.90 1.79
CA GLU A 639 -14.13 -16.10 2.00
C GLU A 639 -14.98 -17.34 2.32
N VAL A 640 -16.28 -17.19 2.60
CA VAL A 640 -17.15 -18.30 3.03
C VAL A 640 -17.63 -19.13 1.85
N ARG A 641 -16.98 -20.29 1.66
CA ARG A 641 -17.25 -21.24 0.58
C ARG A 641 -18.71 -21.65 0.39
N ARG A 642 -19.49 -21.77 1.48
CA ARG A 642 -20.94 -22.06 1.45
C ARG A 642 -21.76 -20.86 1.94
N ILE A 643 -21.58 -19.69 1.32
CA ILE A 643 -22.30 -18.44 1.63
C ILE A 643 -23.83 -18.60 1.79
N GLY A 644 -24.46 -19.56 1.11
CA GLY A 644 -25.89 -19.88 1.27
C GLY A 644 -26.29 -20.38 2.66
N ALA A 645 -25.37 -20.97 3.44
CA ALA A 645 -25.60 -21.33 4.84
C ALA A 645 -25.66 -20.09 5.76
N LEU A 646 -25.03 -18.98 5.34
CA LEU A 646 -24.98 -17.71 6.05
C LEU A 646 -26.02 -16.72 5.49
N ALA A 647 -27.23 -17.20 5.19
CA ALA A 647 -28.30 -16.35 4.65
C ALA A 647 -28.75 -15.25 5.62
N ALA A 648 -28.66 -15.49 6.93
CA ALA A 648 -28.95 -14.47 7.95
C ALA A 648 -27.86 -13.39 8.00
N GLN A 649 -26.58 -13.80 8.07
CA GLN A 649 -25.44 -12.89 8.05
C GLN A 649 -25.34 -12.12 6.73
N SER A 650 -25.68 -12.76 5.60
CA SER A 650 -25.78 -12.11 4.29
C SER A 650 -26.78 -10.94 4.30
N ARG A 651 -27.92 -11.10 4.97
CA ARG A 651 -28.90 -10.01 5.17
C ARG A 651 -28.33 -8.95 6.10
N ALA A 652 -27.76 -9.33 7.25
CA ALA A 652 -27.17 -8.40 8.21
C ALA A 652 -26.01 -7.56 7.62
N VAL A 653 -25.20 -8.14 6.74
CA VAL A 653 -24.16 -7.41 5.97
C VAL A 653 -24.80 -6.41 4.99
N VAL A 654 -25.83 -6.81 4.24
CA VAL A 654 -26.57 -5.89 3.34
C VAL A 654 -27.24 -4.78 4.13
N ASP A 655 -27.89 -5.09 5.25
CA ASP A 655 -28.55 -4.11 6.11
C ASP A 655 -27.50 -3.14 6.71
N GLY A 656 -26.31 -3.62 7.06
CA GLY A 656 -25.18 -2.78 7.47
C GLY A 656 -24.69 -1.84 6.35
N ILE A 657 -24.60 -2.32 5.10
CA ILE A 657 -24.27 -1.49 3.93
C ILE A 657 -25.36 -0.45 3.69
N VAL A 658 -26.65 -0.83 3.75
CA VAL A 658 -27.77 0.09 3.52
C VAL A 658 -27.83 1.16 4.61
N VAL A 659 -27.74 0.80 5.89
CA VAL A 659 -27.71 1.77 7.01
C VAL A 659 -26.55 2.75 6.85
N LEU A 660 -25.36 2.26 6.50
CA LEU A 660 -24.21 3.13 6.21
C LEU A 660 -24.50 4.12 5.08
N LEU A 661 -25.07 3.67 3.95
CA LEU A 661 -25.33 4.55 2.81
C LEU A 661 -26.47 5.55 3.06
N GLU A 662 -27.44 5.23 3.92
CA GLU A 662 -28.51 6.13 4.37
C GLU A 662 -28.05 7.16 5.42
N GLU A 663 -27.09 6.81 6.29
CA GLU A 663 -26.59 7.69 7.36
C GLU A 663 -25.36 8.53 6.97
N ALA A 664 -24.61 8.15 5.92
CA ALA A 664 -23.38 8.83 5.49
C ALA A 664 -23.62 10.16 4.76
N HIS A 665 -23.86 11.23 5.51
CA HIS A 665 -23.96 12.60 4.98
C HIS A 665 -22.57 13.26 4.78
N LEU A 666 -21.79 12.71 3.83
CA LEU A 666 -20.44 13.15 3.38
C LEU A 666 -19.26 12.65 4.26
N ASN A 667 -18.08 12.54 3.62
CA ASN A 667 -16.81 11.98 4.13
C ASN A 667 -16.75 10.44 4.28
N TYR A 668 -17.13 9.70 3.23
CA TYR A 668 -16.78 8.28 3.11
C TYR A 668 -15.41 8.09 2.42
N SER A 669 -14.59 7.13 2.88
CA SER A 669 -13.32 6.81 2.23
C SER A 669 -13.54 6.06 0.91
N LEU A 670 -13.07 6.61 -0.21
CA LEU A 670 -13.15 5.96 -1.52
C LEU A 670 -12.46 4.58 -1.54
N VAL A 671 -11.35 4.43 -0.80
CA VAL A 671 -10.63 3.15 -0.67
C VAL A 671 -11.53 2.08 -0.03
N GLN A 672 -12.28 2.45 1.02
CA GLN A 672 -13.21 1.52 1.68
C GLN A 672 -14.41 1.16 0.78
N ALA A 673 -14.81 2.07 -0.12
CA ALA A 673 -15.81 1.75 -1.15
C ALA A 673 -15.29 0.73 -2.15
N GLU A 674 -14.06 0.88 -2.62
CA GLU A 674 -13.45 -0.05 -3.58
C GLU A 674 -13.30 -1.45 -2.98
N GLU A 675 -12.93 -1.57 -1.70
CA GLU A 675 -12.86 -2.88 -1.03
C GLU A 675 -14.23 -3.57 -0.88
N ILE A 676 -15.29 -2.84 -0.55
CA ILE A 676 -16.65 -3.41 -0.50
C ILE A 676 -17.15 -3.77 -1.91
N ALA A 677 -16.93 -2.92 -2.91
CA ALA A 677 -17.33 -3.18 -4.29
C ALA A 677 -16.62 -4.41 -4.88
N ALA A 678 -15.31 -4.54 -4.64
CA ALA A 678 -14.52 -5.70 -5.05
C ALA A 678 -14.99 -6.99 -4.37
N ALA A 679 -15.30 -6.96 -3.07
CA ALA A 679 -15.83 -8.12 -2.36
C ALA A 679 -17.23 -8.53 -2.86
N LEU A 680 -18.14 -7.58 -3.08
CA LEU A 680 -19.46 -7.86 -3.64
C LEU A 680 -19.40 -8.47 -5.05
N ALA A 681 -18.40 -8.10 -5.86
CA ALA A 681 -18.22 -8.63 -7.21
C ALA A 681 -17.80 -10.11 -7.26
N THR A 682 -17.29 -10.70 -6.16
CA THR A 682 -16.97 -12.13 -6.10
C THR A 682 -18.16 -13.00 -5.70
N PHE A 683 -19.27 -12.41 -5.24
CA PHE A 683 -20.40 -13.16 -4.70
C PHE A 683 -21.20 -13.90 -5.80
N PRO A 684 -21.68 -15.14 -5.56
CA PRO A 684 -22.46 -15.89 -6.54
C PRO A 684 -23.73 -15.16 -7.00
N LEU A 685 -24.12 -15.36 -8.27
CA LEU A 685 -25.32 -14.73 -8.86
C LEU A 685 -26.62 -15.00 -8.10
N HIS A 686 -26.71 -16.11 -7.37
CA HIS A 686 -27.86 -16.50 -6.55
C HIS A 686 -27.68 -16.21 -5.05
N TRP A 687 -26.70 -15.37 -4.68
CA TRP A 687 -26.50 -14.94 -3.30
C TRP A 687 -27.74 -14.22 -2.74
N SER A 688 -28.16 -14.60 -1.53
CA SER A 688 -29.43 -14.16 -0.93
C SER A 688 -29.48 -12.66 -0.61
N GLY A 689 -28.35 -12.00 -0.38
CA GLY A 689 -28.29 -10.55 -0.18
C GLY A 689 -28.42 -9.73 -1.47
N ARG A 690 -28.19 -10.34 -2.63
CA ARG A 690 -28.12 -9.67 -3.95
C ARG A 690 -29.40 -8.92 -4.26
N SER A 691 -30.54 -9.60 -4.19
CA SER A 691 -31.83 -9.02 -4.55
C SER A 691 -32.28 -7.97 -3.53
N ARG A 692 -31.88 -8.09 -2.25
CA ARG A 692 -32.14 -7.07 -1.23
C ARG A 692 -31.38 -5.78 -1.53
N LEU A 693 -30.07 -5.87 -1.79
CA LEU A 693 -29.23 -4.71 -2.07
C LEU A 693 -29.57 -4.04 -3.41
N LEU A 694 -29.76 -4.82 -4.49
CA LEU A 694 -30.17 -4.27 -5.79
C LEU A 694 -31.57 -3.66 -5.76
N ARG A 695 -32.52 -4.23 -5.00
CA ARG A 695 -33.88 -3.68 -4.92
C ARG A 695 -33.90 -2.36 -4.16
N TRP A 696 -33.19 -2.29 -3.04
CA TRP A 696 -32.96 -1.02 -2.35
C TRP A 696 -32.29 0.00 -3.28
N PHE A 697 -31.25 -0.40 -4.03
CA PHE A 697 -30.59 0.49 -4.98
C PHE A 697 -31.55 1.08 -6.01
N HIS A 698 -32.28 0.23 -6.75
CA HIS A 698 -33.15 0.67 -7.84
C HIS A 698 -34.35 1.51 -7.39
N LEU A 699 -34.88 1.28 -6.19
CA LEU A 699 -36.08 1.99 -5.69
C LEU A 699 -35.76 3.18 -4.78
N ARG A 700 -34.54 3.25 -4.26
CA ARG A 700 -34.14 4.23 -3.25
C ARG A 700 -32.70 4.71 -3.42
N GLY A 701 -31.73 3.80 -3.35
CA GLY A 701 -30.31 4.14 -3.28
C GLY A 701 -29.78 5.00 -4.44
N GLN A 702 -30.30 4.81 -5.67
CA GLN A 702 -29.90 5.58 -6.85
C GLN A 702 -30.39 7.04 -6.87
N PHE A 703 -31.36 7.38 -6.01
CA PHE A 703 -31.95 8.72 -5.93
C PHE A 703 -31.30 9.59 -4.84
N GLY A 704 -30.38 9.01 -4.05
CA GLY A 704 -29.56 9.74 -3.08
C GLY A 704 -28.26 10.24 -3.69
N TYR A 705 -27.76 11.39 -3.22
CA TYR A 705 -26.52 12.01 -3.68
C TYR A 705 -25.25 11.31 -3.17
N ASN A 706 -25.12 9.99 -3.41
CA ASN A 706 -23.98 9.20 -2.94
C ASN A 706 -23.33 8.38 -4.06
N SER A 707 -22.19 8.89 -4.55
CA SER A 707 -21.40 8.28 -5.64
C SER A 707 -20.94 6.83 -5.41
N VAL A 708 -20.96 6.35 -4.17
CA VAL A 708 -20.57 4.98 -3.81
C VAL A 708 -21.67 3.97 -4.13
N THR A 709 -22.94 4.39 -4.00
CA THR A 709 -24.12 3.53 -4.13
C THR A 709 -24.19 2.85 -5.51
N GLY A 710 -23.87 3.59 -6.58
CA GLY A 710 -23.77 3.04 -7.94
C GLY A 710 -22.70 1.97 -8.09
N ARG A 711 -21.52 2.14 -7.47
CA ARG A 711 -20.42 1.18 -7.56
C ARG A 711 -20.78 -0.18 -6.97
N TYR A 712 -21.46 -0.20 -5.82
CA TYR A 712 -21.89 -1.45 -5.17
C TYR A 712 -22.92 -2.20 -6.01
N ALA A 713 -23.90 -1.48 -6.59
CA ALA A 713 -24.91 -2.08 -7.44
C ALA A 713 -24.31 -2.66 -8.73
N VAL A 714 -23.40 -1.92 -9.39
CA VAL A 714 -22.80 -2.38 -10.65
C VAL A 714 -21.81 -3.53 -10.43
N GLY A 715 -21.12 -3.58 -9.28
CA GLY A 715 -20.35 -4.75 -8.86
C GLY A 715 -21.19 -6.04 -8.89
N LEU A 716 -22.47 -5.96 -8.51
CA LEU A 716 -23.38 -7.11 -8.56
C LEU A 716 -23.89 -7.44 -9.97
N TYR A 717 -24.01 -6.51 -10.93
CA TYR A 717 -24.69 -6.83 -12.20
C TYR A 717 -24.04 -8.00 -12.98
N PRO A 718 -24.85 -8.91 -13.56
CA PRO A 718 -24.35 -10.17 -14.13
C PRO A 718 -23.91 -10.04 -15.59
N ARG A 719 -24.39 -8.99 -16.26
CA ARG A 719 -24.27 -8.67 -17.68
C ARG A 719 -24.23 -7.16 -17.83
N SER A 720 -23.74 -6.68 -18.97
CA SER A 720 -23.63 -5.26 -19.30
C SER A 720 -24.97 -4.54 -19.48
N ALA A 721 -26.06 -5.23 -19.82
CA ALA A 721 -27.33 -4.60 -20.20
C ALA A 721 -27.95 -3.71 -19.10
N LEU A 722 -27.97 -4.15 -17.84
CA LEU A 722 -28.45 -3.33 -16.72
C LEU A 722 -27.57 -2.08 -16.48
N PRO A 723 -26.23 -2.18 -16.35
CA PRO A 723 -25.41 -0.99 -16.22
C PRO A 723 -25.42 -0.10 -17.47
N GLN A 724 -25.66 -0.62 -18.68
CA GLN A 724 -25.93 0.22 -19.86
C GLN A 724 -27.21 1.06 -19.67
N ALA A 725 -28.31 0.46 -19.21
CA ALA A 725 -29.53 1.19 -18.89
C ALA A 725 -29.31 2.23 -17.78
N MET A 726 -28.60 1.87 -16.69
CA MET A 726 -28.29 2.81 -15.61
C MET A 726 -27.37 3.95 -16.07
N ALA A 727 -26.40 3.69 -16.94
CA ALA A 727 -25.50 4.69 -17.53
C ALA A 727 -26.22 5.74 -18.41
N VAL A 728 -27.43 5.43 -18.90
CA VAL A 728 -28.25 6.36 -19.70
C VAL A 728 -29.36 7.01 -18.85
N HIS A 729 -30.01 6.25 -17.98
CA HIS A 729 -31.30 6.61 -17.37
C HIS A 729 -31.28 6.88 -15.86
N ALA A 730 -30.15 6.64 -15.16
CA ALA A 730 -30.08 6.99 -13.73
C ALA A 730 -30.11 8.52 -13.53
N GLU A 731 -30.88 8.96 -12.54
CA GLU A 731 -31.06 10.38 -12.22
C GLU A 731 -29.75 10.99 -11.69
N ASP A 732 -29.13 10.37 -10.66
CA ASP A 732 -27.82 10.80 -10.14
C ASP A 732 -26.73 10.59 -11.21
N PRO A 733 -26.04 11.67 -11.65
CA PRO A 733 -24.92 11.57 -12.58
C PRO A 733 -23.76 10.72 -12.05
N SER A 734 -23.63 10.59 -10.72
CA SER A 734 -22.62 9.75 -10.08
C SER A 734 -22.90 8.26 -10.32
N VAL A 735 -24.18 7.86 -10.36
CA VAL A 735 -24.60 6.50 -10.73
C VAL A 735 -24.35 6.25 -12.22
N ARG A 736 -24.62 7.24 -13.09
CA ARG A 736 -24.29 7.12 -14.53
C ARG A 736 -22.78 6.94 -14.74
N ALA A 737 -21.95 7.76 -14.11
CA ALA A 737 -20.49 7.65 -14.17
C ALA A 737 -19.99 6.29 -13.65
N ALA A 738 -20.40 5.87 -12.45
CA ALA A 738 -20.01 4.57 -11.89
C ALA A 738 -20.44 3.38 -12.76
N SER A 739 -21.55 3.51 -13.51
CA SER A 739 -21.99 2.49 -14.47
C SER A 739 -21.08 2.45 -15.70
N LEU A 740 -20.64 3.61 -16.23
CA LEU A 740 -19.69 3.68 -17.34
C LEU A 740 -18.30 3.16 -16.98
N ASP A 741 -17.77 3.54 -15.80
CA ASP A 741 -16.49 3.06 -15.28
C ASP A 741 -16.44 1.53 -15.25
N ALA A 742 -17.49 0.91 -14.69
CA ALA A 742 -17.57 -0.53 -14.56
C ALA A 742 -17.89 -1.25 -15.89
N LEU A 743 -18.58 -0.59 -16.82
CA LEU A 743 -18.75 -1.08 -18.19
C LEU A 743 -17.40 -1.18 -18.91
N ALA A 744 -16.58 -0.13 -18.84
CA ALA A 744 -15.21 -0.17 -19.37
C ALA A 744 -14.33 -1.21 -18.65
N ALA A 745 -14.44 -1.34 -17.32
CA ALA A 745 -13.61 -2.26 -16.55
C ALA A 745 -13.90 -3.76 -16.80
N ARG A 746 -15.16 -4.13 -17.11
CA ARG A 746 -15.59 -5.54 -17.20
C ARG A 746 -16.06 -5.98 -18.58
N TRP A 747 -16.48 -5.05 -19.44
CA TRP A 747 -17.16 -5.33 -20.72
C TRP A 747 -16.64 -4.46 -21.88
N SER A 748 -15.42 -3.94 -21.80
CA SER A 748 -14.75 -3.10 -22.83
C SER A 748 -14.61 -3.71 -24.22
N THR A 749 -14.76 -5.04 -24.34
CA THR A 749 -14.73 -5.77 -25.61
C THR A 749 -16.09 -5.83 -26.32
N GLU A 750 -17.19 -5.47 -25.66
CA GLU A 750 -18.53 -5.42 -26.25
C GLU A 750 -18.70 -4.15 -27.09
N GLN A 751 -19.21 -4.27 -28.32
CA GLN A 751 -19.29 -3.14 -29.25
C GLN A 751 -20.34 -2.11 -28.79
N GLU A 752 -21.44 -2.58 -28.20
CA GLU A 752 -22.50 -1.77 -27.59
C GLU A 752 -21.97 -0.91 -26.44
N VAL A 753 -20.99 -1.42 -25.67
CA VAL A 753 -20.36 -0.69 -24.56
C VAL A 753 -19.46 0.43 -25.07
N ARG A 754 -18.64 0.15 -26.10
CA ARG A 754 -17.80 1.17 -26.75
C ARG A 754 -18.64 2.29 -27.37
N GLU A 755 -19.71 1.92 -28.06
CA GLU A 755 -20.61 2.90 -28.68
C GLU A 755 -21.36 3.73 -27.62
N LEU A 756 -21.83 3.10 -26.53
CA LEU A 756 -22.42 3.83 -25.42
C LEU A 756 -21.45 4.85 -24.81
N LEU A 757 -20.17 4.49 -24.63
CA LEU A 757 -19.14 5.42 -24.12
C LEU A 757 -18.94 6.61 -25.07
N ARG A 758 -18.85 6.39 -26.39
CA ARG A 758 -18.80 7.46 -27.40
C ARG A 758 -20.03 8.38 -27.32
N VAL A 759 -21.23 7.79 -27.32
CA VAL A 759 -22.50 8.54 -27.23
C VAL A 759 -22.59 9.34 -25.93
N ARG A 760 -22.17 8.78 -24.78
CA ARG A 760 -22.17 9.51 -23.50
C ARG A 760 -21.11 10.61 -23.45
N ALA A 761 -19.92 10.40 -24.02
CA ALA A 761 -18.88 11.43 -24.14
C ALA A 761 -19.33 12.65 -24.96
N VAL A 762 -20.26 12.46 -25.89
CA VAL A 762 -20.86 13.53 -26.72
C VAL A 762 -22.11 14.14 -26.07
N MET A 763 -23.04 13.31 -25.61
CA MET A 763 -24.45 13.70 -25.40
C MET A 763 -24.94 13.71 -23.94
N ASP A 764 -24.18 13.25 -22.94
CA ASP A 764 -24.68 13.33 -21.55
C ASP A 764 -24.82 14.81 -21.12
N PRO A 765 -25.94 15.22 -20.51
CA PRO A 765 -26.11 16.61 -20.09
C PRO A 765 -25.07 17.06 -19.06
N VAL A 766 -24.50 16.15 -18.27
CA VAL A 766 -23.60 16.49 -17.16
C VAL A 766 -22.13 16.37 -17.60
N PRO A 767 -21.34 17.47 -17.54
CA PRO A 767 -19.93 17.48 -17.97
C PRO A 767 -19.06 16.40 -17.32
N ARG A 768 -19.28 16.10 -16.03
CA ARG A 768 -18.54 15.06 -15.31
C ARG A 768 -18.72 13.67 -15.94
N VAL A 769 -19.93 13.35 -16.42
CA VAL A 769 -20.23 12.07 -17.06
C VAL A 769 -19.65 12.03 -18.47
N ARG A 770 -19.75 13.12 -19.24
CA ARG A 770 -19.09 13.23 -20.56
C ARG A 770 -17.58 13.06 -20.46
N GLY A 771 -16.95 13.76 -19.52
CA GLY A 771 -15.52 13.69 -19.26
C GLY A 771 -15.08 12.29 -18.82
N GLY A 772 -15.79 11.68 -17.87
CA GLY A 772 -15.54 10.30 -17.45
C GLY A 772 -15.63 9.31 -18.62
N ALA A 773 -16.69 9.38 -19.42
CA ALA A 773 -16.85 8.55 -20.62
C ALA A 773 -15.69 8.72 -21.61
N LEU A 774 -15.23 9.96 -21.83
CA LEU A 774 -14.11 10.28 -22.72
C LEU A 774 -12.77 9.70 -22.22
N ALA A 775 -12.51 9.77 -20.91
CA ALA A 775 -11.31 9.23 -20.28
C ALA A 775 -11.20 7.69 -20.37
N LEU A 776 -12.33 7.00 -20.55
CA LEU A 776 -12.37 5.53 -20.67
C LEU A 776 -12.10 5.04 -22.10
N LEU A 777 -12.23 5.90 -23.13
CA LEU A 777 -12.07 5.49 -24.53
C LEU A 777 -10.67 4.93 -24.90
N PRO A 778 -9.54 5.50 -24.45
CA PRO A 778 -8.21 5.02 -24.85
C PRO A 778 -7.89 3.58 -24.43
N GLY A 779 -8.61 3.01 -23.45
CA GLY A 779 -8.37 1.66 -22.93
C GLY A 779 -9.12 0.52 -23.64
N LEU A 780 -9.87 0.81 -24.72
CA LEU A 780 -10.87 -0.13 -25.27
C LEU A 780 -10.38 -1.03 -26.42
N GLY A 781 -9.16 -0.81 -26.93
CA GLY A 781 -8.57 -1.59 -28.02
C GLY A 781 -8.74 -0.96 -29.41
N PRO A 782 -8.79 -1.75 -30.50
CA PRO A 782 -8.31 -1.38 -31.84
C PRO A 782 -9.03 -0.25 -32.60
N ASP A 783 -10.11 0.33 -32.06
CA ASP A 783 -10.79 1.51 -32.63
C ASP A 783 -10.10 2.83 -32.17
N GLU A 784 -8.76 2.85 -32.21
CA GLU A 784 -7.96 3.96 -31.67
C GLU A 784 -8.11 5.25 -32.49
N ASP A 785 -8.31 5.13 -33.81
CA ASP A 785 -8.48 6.25 -34.74
C ASP A 785 -9.78 7.02 -34.46
N ASP A 786 -10.93 6.33 -34.43
CA ASP A 786 -12.23 6.94 -34.12
C ASP A 786 -12.25 7.61 -32.73
N SER A 787 -11.59 6.97 -31.76
CA SER A 787 -11.46 7.49 -30.41
C SER A 787 -10.60 8.75 -30.38
N SER A 788 -9.52 8.77 -31.16
CA SER A 788 -8.64 9.94 -31.30
C SER A 788 -9.34 11.11 -32.01
N VAL A 789 -10.15 10.85 -33.03
CA VAL A 789 -10.98 11.85 -33.71
C VAL A 789 -12.01 12.46 -32.73
N LEU A 790 -12.70 11.63 -31.95
CA LEU A 790 -13.68 12.12 -30.96
C LEU A 790 -13.00 12.93 -29.85
N ILE A 791 -11.86 12.50 -29.33
CA ILE A 791 -11.07 13.26 -28.35
C ILE A 791 -10.62 14.60 -28.94
N ALA A 792 -10.17 14.63 -30.20
CA ALA A 792 -9.76 15.85 -30.88
C ALA A 792 -10.94 16.84 -31.06
N ASP A 793 -12.11 16.36 -31.47
CA ASP A 793 -13.34 17.15 -31.60
C ASP A 793 -13.82 17.70 -30.24
N ARG A 794 -13.94 16.84 -29.21
CA ARG A 794 -14.34 17.27 -27.85
C ARG A 794 -13.36 18.27 -27.22
N SER A 795 -12.08 18.25 -27.63
CA SER A 795 -11.06 19.20 -27.17
C SER A 795 -11.32 20.64 -27.62
N VAL A 796 -12.12 20.83 -28.68
CA VAL A 796 -12.50 22.14 -29.22
C VAL A 796 -13.96 22.48 -28.88
N ASP A 797 -14.88 21.55 -29.15
CA ASP A 797 -16.31 21.86 -29.32
C ASP A 797 -17.22 21.47 -28.13
N ASP A 798 -16.73 20.79 -27.09
CA ASP A 798 -17.58 20.48 -25.92
C ASP A 798 -18.04 21.77 -25.20
N PRO A 799 -19.30 21.92 -24.75
CA PRO A 799 -19.74 23.13 -24.06
C PRO A 799 -19.07 23.37 -22.69
N SER A 800 -18.39 22.38 -22.10
CA SER A 800 -17.69 22.50 -20.81
C SER A 800 -16.17 22.63 -20.99
N LEU A 801 -15.61 23.69 -20.39
CA LEU A 801 -14.17 23.91 -20.34
C LEU A 801 -13.39 22.77 -19.66
N GLN A 802 -14.01 22.11 -18.67
CA GLN A 802 -13.43 20.96 -17.97
C GLN A 802 -13.31 19.73 -18.89
N VAL A 803 -14.33 19.48 -19.72
CA VAL A 803 -14.29 18.36 -20.69
C VAL A 803 -13.32 18.66 -21.82
N ARG A 804 -13.25 19.90 -22.32
CA ARG A 804 -12.21 20.32 -23.28
C ARG A 804 -10.82 20.06 -22.72
N ALA A 805 -10.55 20.48 -21.48
CA ALA A 805 -9.23 20.29 -20.87
C ALA A 805 -8.87 18.81 -20.69
N LEU A 806 -9.81 17.98 -20.21
CA LEU A 806 -9.60 16.54 -20.14
C LEU A 806 -9.33 15.95 -21.54
N ALA A 807 -10.13 16.31 -22.54
CA ALA A 807 -9.94 15.88 -23.93
C ALA A 807 -8.56 16.27 -24.46
N LEU A 808 -8.14 17.53 -24.28
CA LEU A 808 -6.80 18.03 -24.63
C LEU A 808 -5.69 17.21 -23.96
N SER A 809 -5.88 16.77 -22.70
CA SER A 809 -4.90 15.96 -21.98
C SER A 809 -4.79 14.50 -22.45
N LEU A 810 -5.85 13.96 -23.07
CA LEU A 810 -5.92 12.60 -23.59
C LEU A 810 -5.40 12.45 -25.02
N ARG A 811 -4.95 13.55 -25.65
CA ARG A 811 -4.50 13.56 -27.05
C ARG A 811 -3.11 12.94 -27.21
N ARG A 812 -2.95 12.15 -28.27
CA ARG A 812 -1.68 11.48 -28.65
C ARG A 812 -0.70 12.39 -29.41
N ASP A 813 -1.10 13.62 -29.76
CA ASP A 813 -0.29 14.63 -30.45
C ASP A 813 0.05 15.83 -29.55
N PRO A 814 0.77 15.66 -28.41
CA PRO A 814 1.05 16.73 -27.46
C PRO A 814 1.92 17.85 -28.05
N GLU A 815 2.63 17.60 -29.15
CA GLU A 815 3.47 18.58 -29.86
C GLU A 815 2.68 19.52 -30.79
N ALA A 816 1.35 19.37 -30.92
CA ALA A 816 0.49 20.29 -31.66
C ALA A 816 0.38 21.65 -30.93
N GLY A 817 1.41 22.49 -31.12
CA GLY A 817 1.63 23.73 -30.39
C GLY A 817 0.43 24.69 -30.43
N GLY A 818 -0.21 24.87 -29.28
CA GLY A 818 -1.37 25.76 -29.11
C GLY A 818 -2.54 25.15 -28.34
N LEU A 819 -2.59 23.82 -28.13
CA LEU A 819 -3.70 23.09 -27.49
C LEU A 819 -4.32 23.79 -26.28
N TRP A 820 -3.50 24.16 -25.28
CA TRP A 820 -3.95 24.78 -24.03
C TRP A 820 -3.92 26.32 -24.06
N ALA A 821 -3.57 26.95 -25.20
CA ALA A 821 -3.58 28.41 -25.33
C ALA A 821 -4.99 28.99 -25.16
N LEU A 822 -6.03 28.23 -25.51
CA LEU A 822 -7.43 28.53 -25.19
C LEU A 822 -7.64 28.64 -23.67
N LEU A 823 -7.14 27.66 -22.90
CA LEU A 823 -7.24 27.65 -21.43
C LEU A 823 -6.40 28.78 -20.81
N VAL A 824 -5.24 29.12 -21.39
CA VAL A 824 -4.45 30.30 -20.97
C VAL A 824 -5.23 31.57 -21.19
N ASP A 825 -5.82 31.74 -22.37
CA ASP A 825 -6.62 32.92 -22.68
C ASP A 825 -7.79 33.03 -21.71
N PHE A 826 -8.61 31.98 -21.53
CA PHE A 826 -9.66 31.97 -20.52
C PHE A 826 -9.14 32.30 -19.11
N ALA A 827 -8.02 31.72 -18.66
CA ALA A 827 -7.41 32.02 -17.36
C ALA A 827 -6.87 33.45 -17.22
N VAL A 828 -6.56 34.13 -18.34
CA VAL A 828 -5.97 35.48 -18.37
C VAL A 828 -7.01 36.58 -18.60
N SER A 829 -7.94 36.37 -19.53
CA SER A 829 -8.78 37.39 -20.18
C SER A 829 -10.28 37.24 -19.94
N ALA A 830 -10.79 36.11 -19.43
CA ALA A 830 -12.22 35.94 -19.19
C ALA A 830 -12.71 36.88 -18.06
N ASP A 831 -13.80 37.60 -18.30
CA ASP A 831 -14.41 38.52 -17.32
C ASP A 831 -14.89 37.77 -16.05
N SER A 832 -15.42 36.56 -16.25
CA SER A 832 -15.99 35.69 -15.23
C SER A 832 -14.92 35.08 -14.31
N GLU A 833 -15.07 35.31 -13.01
CA GLU A 833 -14.26 34.67 -11.97
C GLU A 833 -14.38 33.14 -11.97
N TYR A 834 -15.58 32.62 -12.28
CA TYR A 834 -15.82 31.18 -12.40
C TYR A 834 -15.02 30.58 -13.57
N ASP A 835 -15.03 31.23 -14.73
CA ASP A 835 -14.36 30.72 -15.93
C ASP A 835 -12.83 30.83 -15.81
N ARG A 836 -12.30 31.91 -15.23
CA ARG A 836 -10.86 32.00 -14.90
C ARG A 836 -10.44 30.91 -13.91
N GLY A 837 -11.23 30.70 -12.85
CA GLY A 837 -10.98 29.65 -11.87
C GLY A 837 -11.01 28.26 -12.50
N ALA A 838 -12.05 27.94 -13.27
CA ALA A 838 -12.18 26.66 -13.96
C ALA A 838 -11.03 26.40 -14.95
N ALA A 839 -10.57 27.42 -15.67
CA ALA A 839 -9.42 27.34 -16.56
C ALA A 839 -8.11 27.04 -15.79
N LEU A 840 -7.86 27.72 -14.66
CA LEU A 840 -6.68 27.48 -13.83
C LEU A 840 -6.70 26.09 -13.16
N SER A 841 -7.86 25.67 -12.67
CA SER A 841 -8.09 24.33 -12.10
C SER A 841 -7.77 23.23 -13.13
N ALA A 842 -8.30 23.38 -14.35
CA ALA A 842 -8.04 22.49 -15.46
C ALA A 842 -6.57 22.48 -15.90
N LEU A 843 -5.93 23.66 -15.97
CA LEU A 843 -4.51 23.77 -16.31
C LEU A 843 -3.61 23.09 -15.27
N ALA A 844 -3.93 23.23 -13.98
CA ALA A 844 -3.20 22.58 -12.91
C ALA A 844 -3.40 21.05 -12.89
N LEU A 845 -4.63 20.58 -13.09
CA LEU A 845 -4.96 19.15 -13.03
C LEU A 845 -4.20 18.32 -14.07
N TYR A 846 -4.04 18.85 -15.29
CA TYR A 846 -3.45 18.10 -16.41
C TYR A 846 -2.03 18.57 -16.81
N TRP A 847 -1.62 19.80 -16.48
CA TRP A 847 -0.34 20.38 -16.91
C TRP A 847 0.38 21.21 -15.84
N SER A 848 0.16 20.97 -14.54
CA SER A 848 0.87 21.66 -13.44
C SER A 848 2.41 21.65 -13.60
N ASN A 849 2.97 20.58 -14.17
CA ASN A 849 4.40 20.43 -14.43
C ASN A 849 4.96 21.36 -15.52
N ALA A 850 4.12 21.92 -16.41
CA ALA A 850 4.60 22.82 -17.46
C ALA A 850 5.08 24.17 -16.87
N PRO A 851 6.32 24.64 -17.19
CA PRO A 851 6.88 25.86 -16.62
C PRO A 851 6.00 27.11 -16.84
N GLU A 852 5.32 27.20 -17.98
CA GLU A 852 4.45 28.30 -18.36
C GLU A 852 3.13 28.29 -17.57
N VAL A 853 2.57 27.10 -17.35
CA VAL A 853 1.37 26.91 -16.51
C VAL A 853 1.69 27.25 -15.06
N ARG A 854 2.83 26.79 -14.54
CA ARG A 854 3.31 27.16 -13.19
C ARG A 854 3.52 28.67 -13.09
N ALA A 855 4.14 29.30 -14.08
CA ALA A 855 4.34 30.75 -14.11
C ALA A 855 3.00 31.53 -14.16
N LEU A 856 2.01 31.03 -14.90
CA LEU A 856 0.65 31.59 -14.95
C LEU A 856 -0.06 31.46 -13.59
N LEU A 857 -0.03 30.27 -12.98
CA LEU A 857 -0.60 30.00 -11.67
C LEU A 857 0.05 30.89 -10.60
N CYS A 858 1.39 30.98 -10.55
CA CYS A 858 2.11 31.90 -9.67
C CYS A 858 1.69 33.35 -9.90
N ARG A 859 1.57 33.80 -11.16
CA ARG A 859 1.13 35.17 -11.47
C ARG A 859 -0.29 35.42 -10.98
N ARG A 860 -1.24 34.55 -11.31
CA ARG A 860 -2.66 34.69 -10.92
C ARG A 860 -2.85 34.61 -9.41
N ALA A 861 -2.10 33.76 -8.71
CA ALA A 861 -2.10 33.66 -7.24
C ALA A 861 -1.66 34.95 -6.52
N VAL A 862 -1.01 35.90 -7.21
CA VAL A 862 -0.58 37.19 -6.66
C VAL A 862 -1.38 38.37 -7.24
N GLU A 863 -1.58 38.37 -8.56
CA GLU A 863 -2.04 39.54 -9.32
C GLU A 863 -3.55 39.53 -9.67
N ASP A 864 -4.27 38.40 -9.55
CA ASP A 864 -5.69 38.40 -9.94
C ASP A 864 -6.52 39.25 -8.96
N PRO A 865 -7.35 40.19 -9.46
CA PRO A 865 -8.17 41.05 -8.60
C PRO A 865 -9.21 40.27 -7.79
N LYS A 866 -9.52 39.01 -8.15
CA LYS A 866 -10.55 38.20 -7.52
C LYS A 866 -9.95 37.13 -6.61
N GLY A 867 -10.39 37.14 -5.35
CA GLY A 867 -9.89 36.26 -4.31
C GLY A 867 -10.12 34.77 -4.60
N GLY A 868 -11.28 34.40 -5.18
CA GLY A 868 -11.57 33.02 -5.55
C GLY A 868 -10.63 32.50 -6.64
N VAL A 869 -10.28 33.34 -7.62
CA VAL A 869 -9.29 33.00 -8.66
C VAL A 869 -7.89 32.85 -8.05
N ARG A 870 -7.49 33.70 -7.10
CA ARG A 870 -6.22 33.53 -6.37
C ARG A 870 -6.19 32.23 -5.57
N ALA A 871 -7.29 31.90 -4.87
CA ALA A 871 -7.43 30.66 -4.12
C ALA A 871 -7.35 29.42 -5.03
N GLU A 872 -7.99 29.45 -6.21
CA GLU A 872 -7.91 28.35 -7.18
C GLU A 872 -6.51 28.23 -7.81
N ALA A 873 -5.84 29.35 -8.09
CA ALA A 873 -4.44 29.35 -8.52
C ALA A 873 -3.52 28.71 -7.45
N LEU A 874 -3.76 29.00 -6.16
CA LEU A 874 -3.04 28.39 -5.04
C LEU A 874 -3.36 26.89 -4.90
N ARG A 875 -4.62 26.46 -5.07
CA ARG A 875 -4.95 25.02 -5.15
C ARG A 875 -4.20 24.33 -6.28
N GLY A 876 -4.15 24.96 -7.45
CA GLY A 876 -3.42 24.45 -8.60
C GLY A 876 -1.91 24.31 -8.36
N LEU A 877 -1.29 25.30 -7.69
CA LEU A 877 0.12 25.23 -7.26
C LEU A 877 0.38 24.15 -6.20
N GLY A 878 -0.65 23.67 -5.49
CA GLY A 878 -0.56 22.52 -4.59
C GLY A 878 -0.04 21.24 -5.26
N HIS A 879 -0.25 21.09 -6.57
CA HIS A 879 0.25 19.97 -7.36
C HIS A 879 1.76 20.05 -7.71
N VAL A 880 2.42 21.20 -7.51
CA VAL A 880 3.84 21.43 -7.86
C VAL A 880 4.60 22.10 -6.71
N LEU A 881 4.39 21.58 -5.51
CA LEU A 881 4.93 22.13 -4.28
C LEU A 881 6.44 21.96 -4.08
N ASP A 882 7.13 21.17 -4.89
CA ASP A 882 8.57 20.88 -4.75
C ASP A 882 9.49 22.05 -5.16
N ASP A 883 8.94 23.09 -5.77
CA ASP A 883 9.66 24.31 -6.15
C ASP A 883 9.73 25.30 -4.96
N GLU A 884 10.93 25.55 -4.42
CA GLU A 884 11.13 26.48 -3.29
C GLU A 884 10.51 27.87 -3.52
N ARG A 885 10.41 28.33 -4.77
CA ARG A 885 9.79 29.62 -5.11
C ARG A 885 8.27 29.56 -4.97
N VAL A 886 7.66 28.43 -5.31
CA VAL A 886 6.23 28.17 -5.08
C VAL A 886 5.96 28.09 -3.59
N VAL A 887 6.79 27.38 -2.81
CA VAL A 887 6.66 27.32 -1.35
C VAL A 887 6.81 28.71 -0.70
N ALA A 888 7.75 29.54 -1.17
CA ALA A 888 7.91 30.92 -0.71
C ALA A 888 6.70 31.80 -1.04
N LEU A 889 6.13 31.67 -2.25
CA LEU A 889 4.90 32.34 -2.66
C LEU A 889 3.71 31.90 -1.80
N MET A 890 3.54 30.60 -1.55
CA MET A 890 2.51 30.05 -0.66
C MET A 890 2.63 30.65 0.73
N ARG A 891 3.82 30.68 1.32
CA ARG A 891 4.05 31.27 2.66
C ARG A 891 3.68 32.74 2.72
N SER A 892 4.00 33.50 1.67
CA SER A 892 3.63 34.91 1.54
C SER A 892 2.11 35.07 1.40
N ARG A 893 1.42 34.31 0.55
CA ARG A 893 -0.05 34.37 0.41
C ARG A 893 -0.81 33.87 1.65
N ALA A 894 -0.32 32.84 2.34
CA ALA A 894 -0.87 32.38 3.61
C ALA A 894 -0.85 33.44 4.73
N VAL A 895 0.00 34.46 4.61
CA VAL A 895 0.15 35.55 5.60
C VAL A 895 -0.48 36.86 5.13
N GLU A 896 -0.37 37.18 3.85
CA GLU A 896 -0.58 38.53 3.29
C GLU A 896 -1.81 38.65 2.38
N ASP A 897 -2.44 37.55 1.95
CA ASP A 897 -3.59 37.64 1.04
C ASP A 897 -4.82 38.19 1.77
N THR A 898 -5.55 39.09 1.10
CA THR A 898 -6.76 39.73 1.64
C THR A 898 -8.00 38.84 1.63
N PHE A 899 -7.95 37.67 0.98
CA PHE A 899 -9.08 36.75 0.88
C PHE A 899 -8.81 35.48 1.71
N TYR A 900 -9.76 35.12 2.57
CA TYR A 900 -9.54 34.07 3.57
C TYR A 900 -9.37 32.69 2.93
N GLU A 901 -10.07 32.37 1.83
CA GLU A 901 -9.88 31.10 1.11
C GLU A 901 -8.52 30.99 0.43
N ALA A 902 -7.91 32.12 0.04
CA ALA A 902 -6.55 32.12 -0.50
C ALA A 902 -5.52 31.88 0.61
N ARG A 903 -5.68 32.53 1.78
CA ARG A 903 -4.87 32.25 2.97
C ARG A 903 -5.01 30.79 3.42
N TYR A 904 -6.25 30.30 3.52
CA TYR A 904 -6.62 28.93 3.86
C TYR A 904 -6.01 27.91 2.89
N ALA A 905 -6.14 28.11 1.57
CA ALA A 905 -5.61 27.19 0.58
C ALA A 905 -4.08 27.07 0.75
N ALA A 906 -3.37 28.20 0.72
CA ALA A 906 -1.92 28.20 0.88
C ALA A 906 -1.48 27.58 2.22
N LEU A 907 -2.18 27.87 3.32
CA LEU A 907 -1.90 27.29 4.62
C LEU A 907 -2.11 25.77 4.64
N SER A 908 -3.24 25.27 4.14
CA SER A 908 -3.60 23.85 4.18
C SER A 908 -2.64 23.01 3.34
N TYR A 909 -2.22 23.50 2.17
CA TYR A 909 -1.18 22.84 1.37
C TYR A 909 0.19 22.84 2.08
N LEU A 910 0.58 23.94 2.74
CA LEU A 910 1.83 24.00 3.50
C LEU A 910 1.83 23.10 4.74
N THR A 911 0.72 22.97 5.45
CA THR A 911 0.63 22.06 6.61
C THR A 911 0.59 20.60 6.19
N GLN A 912 -0.20 20.24 5.17
CA GLN A 912 -0.34 18.86 4.70
C GLN A 912 0.92 18.32 4.01
N HIS A 913 1.61 19.13 3.19
CA HIS A 913 2.75 18.64 2.40
C HIS A 913 4.11 18.91 3.03
N TRP A 914 4.27 20.03 3.75
CA TRP A 914 5.56 20.51 4.27
C TRP A 914 5.64 20.55 5.80
N GLY A 915 4.53 20.33 6.52
CA GLY A 915 4.50 20.43 7.97
C GLY A 915 4.93 21.81 8.47
N ASP A 916 4.47 22.90 7.85
CA ASP A 916 4.80 24.27 8.30
C ASP A 916 4.02 24.66 9.58
N TRP A 917 4.29 23.92 10.66
CA TRP A 917 3.59 24.04 11.94
C TRP A 917 3.85 25.39 12.62
N GLN A 918 4.96 26.07 12.31
CA GLN A 918 5.24 27.41 12.82
C GLN A 918 4.45 28.49 12.08
N LEU A 919 4.13 28.31 10.80
CA LEU A 919 3.13 29.11 10.12
C LEU A 919 1.73 28.85 10.73
N ALA A 920 1.34 27.59 10.91
CA ALA A 920 0.05 27.24 11.50
C ALA A 920 -0.13 27.82 12.93
N ARG A 921 0.83 27.65 13.84
CA ARG A 921 0.76 28.23 15.20
C ARG A 921 0.62 29.76 15.19
N ARG A 922 1.25 30.45 14.24
CA ARG A 922 1.09 31.91 14.07
C ARG A 922 -0.29 32.26 13.54
N ARG A 923 -0.75 31.63 12.45
CA ARG A 923 -2.06 31.90 11.86
C ARG A 923 -3.21 31.60 12.82
N ALA A 924 -3.09 30.55 13.63
CA ALA A 924 -4.03 30.23 14.72
C ALA A 924 -4.21 31.33 15.78
N VAL A 925 -3.33 32.34 15.84
CA VAL A 925 -3.39 33.47 16.79
C VAL A 925 -3.60 34.80 16.08
N GLU A 926 -2.91 35.01 14.96
CA GLU A 926 -2.74 36.31 14.30
C GLU A 926 -3.73 36.57 13.16
N ASP A 927 -4.39 35.54 12.61
CA ASP A 927 -5.27 35.72 11.46
C ASP A 927 -6.61 36.35 11.85
N GLU A 928 -7.05 37.35 11.08
CA GLU A 928 -8.33 38.04 11.30
C GLU A 928 -9.54 37.12 11.13
N ASP A 929 -9.44 36.13 10.22
CA ASP A 929 -10.56 35.29 9.84
C ASP A 929 -10.62 34.01 10.69
N TRP A 930 -11.82 33.73 11.24
CA TRP A 930 -12.03 32.60 12.13
C TRP A 930 -11.84 31.25 11.44
N PHE A 931 -12.15 31.14 10.14
CA PHE A 931 -12.02 29.89 9.39
C PHE A 931 -10.54 29.57 9.18
N VAL A 932 -9.70 30.58 8.91
CA VAL A 932 -8.24 30.41 8.81
C VAL A 932 -7.64 30.08 10.17
N ARG A 933 -8.05 30.74 11.27
CA ARG A 933 -7.60 30.37 12.63
C ARG A 933 -8.00 28.94 13.01
N SER A 934 -9.24 28.56 12.67
CA SER A 934 -9.78 27.22 12.90
C SER A 934 -8.98 26.17 12.11
N GLU A 935 -8.79 26.34 10.80
CA GLU A 935 -7.97 25.40 10.01
C GLU A 935 -6.53 25.35 10.50
N ALA A 936 -5.94 26.48 10.89
CA ALA A 936 -4.58 26.52 11.44
C ALA A 936 -4.44 25.66 12.70
N LEU A 937 -5.38 25.79 13.65
CA LEU A 937 -5.44 24.92 14.83
C LEU A 937 -5.72 23.47 14.45
N PHE A 938 -6.70 23.24 13.57
CA PHE A 938 -7.12 21.91 13.15
C PHE A 938 -5.98 21.14 12.51
N SER A 939 -5.22 21.77 11.60
CA SER A 939 -4.02 21.23 10.97
C SER A 939 -2.94 20.80 11.98
N LEU A 940 -2.78 21.50 13.11
CA LEU A 940 -1.81 21.14 14.15
C LEU A 940 -2.09 19.78 14.82
N ARG A 941 -3.31 19.21 14.70
CA ARG A 941 -3.60 17.84 15.20
C ARG A 941 -2.71 16.77 14.56
N ASN A 942 -2.16 17.05 13.38
CA ASN A 942 -1.34 16.10 12.63
C ASN A 942 0.07 15.93 13.22
N LEU A 943 0.46 16.80 14.18
CA LEU A 943 1.66 16.63 15.00
C LEU A 943 1.52 15.39 15.90
N ARG A 944 2.10 14.27 15.46
CA ARG A 944 2.13 13.03 16.23
C ARG A 944 3.14 13.13 17.37
N GLY A 945 2.72 12.80 18.58
CA GLY A 945 3.57 12.82 19.79
C GLY A 945 3.21 13.94 20.75
N GLU A 946 4.06 14.17 21.76
CA GLU A 946 3.81 15.14 22.83
C GLU A 946 4.22 16.56 22.44
N ASP A 947 3.41 17.25 21.62
CA ASP A 947 3.60 18.68 21.38
C ASP A 947 2.92 19.54 22.46
N THR A 948 3.70 19.83 23.50
CA THR A 948 3.27 20.69 24.62
C THR A 948 2.93 22.12 24.15
N ASP A 949 3.52 22.64 23.08
CA ASP A 949 3.29 24.02 22.65
C ASP A 949 2.00 24.16 21.82
N THR A 950 1.66 23.19 20.97
CA THR A 950 0.30 23.11 20.39
C THR A 950 -0.75 22.89 21.47
N TRP A 951 -0.51 22.02 22.45
CA TRP A 951 -1.44 21.83 23.56
C TRP A 951 -1.66 23.12 24.37
N ARG A 952 -0.60 23.89 24.68
CA ARG A 952 -0.71 25.20 25.33
C ARG A 952 -1.49 26.21 24.47
N LEU A 953 -1.19 26.27 23.18
CA LEU A 953 -1.87 27.15 22.23
C LEU A 953 -3.37 26.82 22.15
N ALA A 954 -3.72 25.55 22.01
CA ALA A 954 -5.11 25.09 21.98
C ALA A 954 -5.81 25.38 23.31
N ARG A 955 -5.13 25.21 24.46
CA ARG A 955 -5.66 25.59 25.79
C ARG A 955 -5.99 27.07 25.87
N LEU A 956 -5.11 27.93 25.34
CA LEU A 956 -5.29 29.37 25.30
C LEU A 956 -6.43 29.77 24.38
N ARG A 957 -6.46 29.27 23.14
CA ARG A 957 -7.50 29.57 22.16
C ARG A 957 -8.89 29.06 22.59
N ALA A 958 -8.97 27.92 23.27
CA ALA A 958 -10.21 27.40 23.85
C ALA A 958 -10.83 28.30 24.96
N VAL A 959 -10.10 29.31 25.46
CA VAL A 959 -10.62 30.29 26.43
C VAL A 959 -10.75 31.69 25.81
N GLU A 960 -9.76 32.11 25.02
CA GLU A 960 -9.60 33.51 24.63
C GLU A 960 -10.06 33.84 23.20
N ASP A 961 -10.25 32.85 22.31
CA ASP A 961 -10.61 33.19 20.93
C ASP A 961 -12.03 33.75 20.86
N PRO A 962 -12.26 34.91 20.21
CA PRO A 962 -13.59 35.51 20.10
C PRO A 962 -14.58 34.58 19.39
N ASP A 963 -14.11 33.76 18.45
CA ASP A 963 -14.98 32.91 17.63
C ASP A 963 -15.22 31.53 18.28
N GLU A 964 -16.48 31.11 18.31
CA GLU A 964 -16.88 29.86 18.95
C GLU A 964 -16.44 28.59 18.21
N GLN A 965 -16.29 28.63 16.89
CA GLN A 965 -15.83 27.49 16.09
C GLN A 965 -14.31 27.30 16.26
N VAL A 966 -13.57 28.41 16.45
CA VAL A 966 -12.15 28.34 16.83
C VAL A 966 -12.00 27.76 18.24
N ARG A 967 -12.84 28.16 19.22
CA ARG A 967 -12.84 27.55 20.56
C ARG A 967 -13.22 26.06 20.52
N ALA A 968 -14.21 25.67 19.73
CA ALA A 968 -14.61 24.28 19.56
C ALA A 968 -13.49 23.44 18.92
N THR A 969 -12.83 23.96 17.88
CA THR A 969 -11.67 23.32 17.25
C THR A 969 -10.52 23.15 18.24
N ALA A 970 -10.22 24.19 19.03
CA ALA A 970 -9.20 24.14 20.08
C ALA A 970 -9.50 23.05 21.14
N CYS A 971 -10.75 22.93 21.59
CA CYS A 971 -11.19 21.83 22.45
C CYS A 971 -11.00 20.43 21.82
N SER A 972 -11.17 20.31 20.51
CA SER A 972 -10.93 19.05 19.78
C SER A 972 -9.44 18.72 19.64
N VAL A 973 -8.61 19.71 19.32
CA VAL A 973 -7.14 19.55 19.23
C VAL A 973 -6.56 19.16 20.58
N LEU A 974 -7.01 19.79 21.67
CA LEU A 974 -6.52 19.55 23.04
C LEU A 974 -6.47 18.08 23.45
N TRP A 975 -7.55 17.32 23.22
CA TRP A 975 -7.58 15.91 23.61
C TRP A 975 -6.77 15.03 22.65
N GLN A 976 -6.64 15.42 21.39
CA GLN A 976 -5.84 14.72 20.37
C GLN A 976 -4.33 14.89 20.62
N THR A 977 -3.91 16.05 21.12
CA THR A 977 -2.50 16.36 21.45
C THR A 977 -2.21 16.28 22.96
N ALA A 978 -3.05 15.62 23.75
CA ALA A 978 -2.95 15.64 25.21
C ALA A 978 -1.68 14.96 25.76
N GLY A 979 -1.28 13.82 25.18
CA GLY A 979 -0.08 13.08 25.60
C GLY A 979 -0.03 12.81 27.12
N THR A 980 1.10 13.14 27.76
CA THR A 980 1.24 13.07 29.23
C THR A 980 0.33 14.02 30.00
N GLN A 981 -0.24 15.05 29.36
CA GLN A 981 -1.16 16.01 29.97
C GLN A 981 -2.63 15.54 29.99
N ALA A 982 -2.91 14.27 29.69
CA ALA A 982 -4.27 13.72 29.63
C ALA A 982 -5.16 14.09 30.84
N ALA A 983 -4.63 13.98 32.06
CA ALA A 983 -5.38 14.29 33.29
C ALA A 983 -5.67 15.80 33.48
N ASP A 984 -4.69 16.68 33.23
CA ASP A 984 -4.91 18.15 33.29
C ASP A 984 -5.82 18.61 32.13
N THR A 985 -5.72 17.96 30.97
CA THR A 985 -6.63 18.20 29.84
C THR A 985 -8.06 17.80 30.18
N TRP A 986 -8.26 16.65 30.85
CA TRP A 986 -9.58 16.23 31.31
C TRP A 986 -10.19 17.21 32.31
N GLU A 987 -9.43 17.63 33.34
CA GLU A 987 -9.88 18.64 34.31
C GLU A 987 -10.15 20.01 33.64
N PHE A 988 -9.31 20.42 32.68
CA PHE A 988 -9.51 21.64 31.90
C PHE A 988 -10.80 21.57 31.07
N LEU A 989 -11.05 20.49 30.32
CA LEU A 989 -12.28 20.33 29.53
C LEU A 989 -13.51 20.25 30.44
N ARG A 990 -13.41 19.63 31.62
CA ARG A 990 -14.47 19.60 32.64
C ARG A 990 -14.82 20.99 33.13
N ALA A 991 -13.82 21.81 33.44
CA ALA A 991 -14.03 23.22 33.77
C ALA A 991 -14.57 24.00 32.56
N ARG A 992 -14.09 23.73 31.33
CA ARG A 992 -14.53 24.48 30.17
C ARG A 992 -16.03 24.28 29.89
N ILE A 993 -16.54 23.06 30.01
CA ILE A 993 -17.97 22.74 29.89
C ILE A 993 -18.85 23.56 30.86
N ALA A 994 -18.35 23.91 32.05
CA ALA A 994 -19.13 24.63 33.06
C ALA A 994 -19.35 26.12 32.72
N ASP A 995 -18.33 26.80 32.19
CA ASP A 995 -18.40 28.25 31.90
C ASP A 995 -18.31 28.64 30.41
N GLU A 996 -18.30 27.69 29.47
CA GLU A 996 -18.36 28.00 28.02
C GLU A 996 -19.81 28.26 27.55
N PRO A 997 -20.13 29.47 27.04
CA PRO A 997 -21.47 29.77 26.55
C PRO A 997 -21.85 29.05 25.25
N SER A 998 -20.90 28.77 24.35
CA SER A 998 -21.18 28.13 23.06
C SER A 998 -21.51 26.63 23.19
N GLY A 999 -22.62 26.20 22.57
CA GLY A 999 -22.99 24.80 22.48
C GLY A 999 -21.95 23.98 21.70
N SER A 1000 -21.48 24.50 20.56
CA SER A 1000 -20.46 23.89 19.70
C SER A 1000 -19.17 23.58 20.47
N ALA A 1001 -18.68 24.56 21.25
CA ALA A 1001 -17.46 24.39 22.04
C ALA A 1001 -17.67 23.47 23.26
N ARG A 1002 -18.83 23.51 23.94
CA ARG A 1002 -19.18 22.53 24.99
C ARG A 1002 -19.26 21.10 24.44
N GLN A 1003 -19.81 20.91 23.24
CA GLN A 1003 -19.92 19.60 22.59
C GLN A 1003 -18.55 19.01 22.21
N ALA A 1004 -17.65 19.85 21.69
CA ALA A 1004 -16.26 19.46 21.43
C ALA A 1004 -15.52 19.10 22.73
N ALA A 1005 -15.66 19.92 23.78
CA ALA A 1005 -15.06 19.66 25.08
C ALA A 1005 -15.59 18.38 25.75
N LEU A 1006 -16.91 18.14 25.68
CA LEU A 1006 -17.54 16.89 26.15
C LEU A 1006 -16.95 15.66 25.45
N SER A 1007 -16.79 15.74 24.12
CA SER A 1007 -16.25 14.62 23.33
C SER A 1007 -14.79 14.33 23.66
N GLY A 1008 -13.97 15.35 23.95
CA GLY A 1008 -12.61 15.15 24.46
C GLY A 1008 -12.57 14.60 25.88
N LEU A 1009 -13.44 15.09 26.78
CA LEU A 1009 -13.55 14.63 28.16
C LEU A 1009 -13.91 13.14 28.23
N VAL A 1010 -14.90 12.69 27.44
CA VAL A 1010 -15.29 11.26 27.37
C VAL A 1010 -14.13 10.38 26.90
N ARG A 1011 -13.35 10.81 25.91
CA ARG A 1011 -12.20 10.06 25.38
C ARG A 1011 -11.03 9.98 26.35
N LEU A 1012 -10.76 11.05 27.12
CA LEU A 1012 -9.68 11.06 28.10
C LEU A 1012 -10.03 10.35 29.41
N GLY A 1013 -11.30 10.40 29.85
CA GLY A 1013 -11.75 9.90 31.15
C GLY A 1013 -12.81 8.81 31.07
N THR A 1014 -12.74 7.91 30.09
CA THR A 1014 -13.74 6.84 29.86
C THR A 1014 -13.93 5.93 31.09
N SER A 1015 -12.87 5.68 31.86
CA SER A 1015 -12.88 4.88 33.09
C SER A 1015 -13.34 5.64 34.34
N GLU A 1016 -13.50 6.96 34.28
CA GLU A 1016 -13.82 7.78 35.46
C GLU A 1016 -15.32 7.89 35.73
N ALA A 1017 -15.75 7.63 36.97
CA ALA A 1017 -17.15 7.79 37.36
C ALA A 1017 -17.67 9.23 37.16
N ARG A 1018 -16.82 10.22 37.46
CA ARG A 1018 -17.14 11.66 37.35
C ARG A 1018 -17.44 12.12 35.92
N THR A 1019 -16.79 11.50 34.92
CA THR A 1019 -17.12 11.70 33.49
C THR A 1019 -18.60 11.43 33.28
N TRP A 1020 -19.05 10.24 33.66
CA TRP A 1020 -20.41 9.77 33.37
C TRP A 1020 -21.49 10.48 34.20
N GLU A 1021 -21.18 10.90 35.42
CA GLU A 1021 -22.04 11.80 36.22
C GLU A 1021 -22.26 13.15 35.52
N LEU A 1022 -21.22 13.71 34.88
CA LEU A 1022 -21.32 14.94 34.11
C LEU A 1022 -22.09 14.70 32.80
N VAL A 1023 -21.76 13.66 32.03
CA VAL A 1023 -22.46 13.36 30.75
C VAL A 1023 -23.95 13.14 30.99
N HIS A 1024 -24.33 12.40 32.04
CA HIS A 1024 -25.75 12.23 32.42
C HIS A 1024 -26.42 13.57 32.75
N ARG A 1025 -25.77 14.46 33.49
CA ARG A 1025 -26.31 15.79 33.82
C ARG A 1025 -26.51 16.65 32.56
N LEU A 1026 -25.56 16.62 31.63
CA LEU A 1026 -25.65 17.36 30.37
C LEU A 1026 -26.81 16.85 29.52
N ALA A 1027 -26.94 15.54 29.34
CA ALA A 1027 -28.09 14.92 28.65
C ALA A 1027 -29.43 15.28 29.30
N VAL A 1028 -29.49 15.44 30.63
CA VAL A 1028 -30.71 15.82 31.35
C VAL A 1028 -31.07 17.30 31.19
N SER A 1029 -30.11 18.22 31.19
CA SER A 1029 -30.40 19.64 31.44
C SER A 1029 -29.55 20.70 30.70
N ASP A 1030 -28.61 20.33 29.81
CA ASP A 1030 -27.88 21.35 29.03
C ASP A 1030 -28.84 22.10 28.08
N HIS A 1031 -28.70 23.42 27.98
CA HIS A 1031 -29.53 24.26 27.13
C HIS A 1031 -29.34 24.00 25.63
N SER A 1032 -28.14 23.59 25.20
CA SER A 1032 -27.84 23.25 23.81
C SER A 1032 -28.25 21.82 23.46
N GLU A 1033 -29.07 21.71 22.42
CA GLU A 1033 -29.48 20.47 21.76
C GLU A 1033 -28.28 19.65 21.26
N GLY A 1034 -27.25 20.27 20.68
CA GLY A 1034 -26.03 19.57 20.25
C GLY A 1034 -25.29 18.90 21.42
N VAL A 1035 -25.19 19.59 22.56
CA VAL A 1035 -24.57 19.03 23.78
C VAL A 1035 -25.43 17.90 24.37
N ARG A 1036 -26.75 18.05 24.45
CA ARG A 1036 -27.65 16.98 24.91
C ARG A 1036 -27.58 15.75 24.00
N ALA A 1037 -27.61 15.96 22.69
CA ALA A 1037 -27.54 14.90 21.68
C ALA A 1037 -26.22 14.12 21.77
N ALA A 1038 -25.08 14.83 21.82
CA ALA A 1038 -23.78 14.21 22.00
C ALA A 1038 -23.67 13.46 23.34
N ALA A 1039 -24.23 13.99 24.42
CA ALA A 1039 -24.24 13.33 25.72
C ALA A 1039 -25.05 12.03 25.71
N VAL A 1040 -26.22 12.00 25.06
CA VAL A 1040 -27.02 10.77 24.88
C VAL A 1040 -26.28 9.74 24.05
N GLU A 1041 -25.68 10.13 22.92
CA GLU A 1041 -24.92 9.23 22.06
C GLU A 1041 -23.69 8.65 22.79
N HIS A 1042 -22.94 9.46 23.53
CA HIS A 1042 -21.80 9.00 24.35
C HIS A 1042 -22.24 8.02 25.44
N LEU A 1043 -23.36 8.28 26.14
CA LEU A 1043 -23.92 7.36 27.13
C LEU A 1043 -24.35 6.04 26.49
N CYS A 1044 -25.09 6.08 25.39
CA CYS A 1044 -25.58 4.85 24.73
C CYS A 1044 -24.42 4.00 24.19
N GLY A 1045 -23.41 4.61 23.59
CA GLY A 1045 -22.24 3.91 23.03
C GLY A 1045 -21.31 3.29 24.08
N HIS A 1046 -21.07 3.98 25.20
CA HIS A 1046 -20.08 3.54 26.21
C HIS A 1046 -20.68 2.95 27.49
N ARG A 1047 -21.94 3.27 27.79
CA ARG A 1047 -22.66 2.89 29.03
C ARG A 1047 -24.01 2.23 28.74
N GLY A 1048 -24.18 1.69 27.53
CA GLY A 1048 -25.35 0.93 27.10
C GLY A 1048 -25.59 -0.39 27.85
N ASP A 1049 -24.69 -0.78 28.76
CA ASP A 1049 -24.87 -1.88 29.71
C ASP A 1049 -25.69 -1.49 30.95
N LYS A 1050 -25.91 -0.18 31.21
CA LYS A 1050 -26.66 0.31 32.38
C LYS A 1050 -28.11 0.61 32.02
N ALA A 1051 -29.05 0.09 32.80
CA ALA A 1051 -30.49 0.36 32.64
C ALA A 1051 -30.82 1.88 32.66
N ALA A 1052 -30.24 2.62 33.61
CA ALA A 1052 -30.43 4.08 33.74
C ALA A 1052 -30.05 4.89 32.48
N THR A 1053 -29.07 4.41 31.69
CA THR A 1053 -28.72 5.01 30.39
C THR A 1053 -29.90 4.97 29.43
N TRP A 1054 -30.60 3.83 29.36
CA TRP A 1054 -31.72 3.62 28.47
C TRP A 1054 -33.03 4.20 29.00
N GLU A 1055 -33.21 4.24 30.32
CA GLU A 1055 -34.29 5.03 30.95
C GLU A 1055 -34.19 6.50 30.52
N LEU A 1056 -32.99 7.10 30.63
CA LEU A 1056 -32.75 8.48 30.16
C LEU A 1056 -32.90 8.60 28.64
N ALA A 1057 -32.32 7.71 27.84
CA ALA A 1057 -32.43 7.77 26.38
C ALA A 1057 -33.89 7.68 25.92
N PHE A 1058 -34.67 6.71 26.43
CA PHE A 1058 -36.09 6.60 26.09
C PHE A 1058 -36.93 7.77 26.64
N ASP A 1059 -36.53 8.40 27.74
CA ASP A 1059 -37.15 9.67 28.19
C ASP A 1059 -36.83 10.80 27.20
N ARG A 1060 -35.57 11.02 26.82
CA ARG A 1060 -35.17 12.03 25.81
C ARG A 1060 -35.89 11.83 24.49
N LEU A 1061 -35.99 10.58 24.02
CA LEU A 1061 -36.67 10.22 22.79
C LEU A 1061 -38.15 10.64 22.77
N ARG A 1062 -38.83 10.57 23.92
CA ARG A 1062 -40.26 10.93 24.04
C ARG A 1062 -40.46 12.41 24.37
N ASN A 1063 -39.62 12.98 25.24
CA ASN A 1063 -39.89 14.20 26.00
C ASN A 1063 -38.92 15.35 25.73
N ASP A 1064 -37.77 15.13 25.05
CA ASP A 1064 -36.91 16.26 24.70
C ASP A 1064 -37.63 17.18 23.71
N GLN A 1065 -37.53 18.49 23.94
CA GLN A 1065 -38.20 19.49 23.12
C GLN A 1065 -37.61 19.55 21.71
N ASP A 1066 -36.30 19.29 21.59
CA ASP A 1066 -35.58 19.45 20.34
C ASP A 1066 -35.59 18.18 19.45
N ALA A 1067 -35.80 18.38 18.15
CA ALA A 1067 -35.90 17.30 17.18
C ALA A 1067 -34.55 16.61 16.91
N HIS A 1068 -33.43 17.33 16.98
CA HIS A 1068 -32.09 16.79 16.79
C HIS A 1068 -31.73 15.82 17.91
N VAL A 1069 -32.01 16.16 19.19
CA VAL A 1069 -31.78 15.24 20.32
C VAL A 1069 -32.58 13.95 20.14
N ARG A 1070 -33.87 14.04 19.79
CA ARG A 1070 -34.71 12.86 19.53
C ARG A 1070 -34.18 12.03 18.34
N GLN A 1071 -33.72 12.69 17.27
CA GLN A 1071 -33.16 12.01 16.09
C GLN A 1071 -31.83 11.30 16.40
N GLN A 1072 -30.90 11.94 17.11
CA GLN A 1072 -29.67 11.27 17.54
C GLN A 1072 -29.97 10.15 18.54
N THR A 1073 -30.98 10.30 19.39
CA THR A 1073 -31.43 9.22 20.28
C THR A 1073 -31.99 8.02 19.50
N LEU A 1074 -32.76 8.24 18.43
CA LEU A 1074 -33.18 7.16 17.52
C LEU A 1074 -31.99 6.41 16.93
N ARG A 1075 -30.97 7.14 16.45
CA ARG A 1075 -29.73 6.53 15.96
C ARG A 1075 -29.03 5.75 17.08
N ALA A 1076 -28.98 6.29 18.30
CA ALA A 1076 -28.32 5.68 19.45
C ALA A 1076 -28.95 4.32 19.86
N LEU A 1077 -30.22 4.06 19.52
CA LEU A 1077 -30.87 2.75 19.74
C LEU A 1077 -30.16 1.57 19.05
N ARG A 1078 -29.24 1.82 18.10
CA ARG A 1078 -28.36 0.77 17.54
C ARG A 1078 -27.44 0.11 18.59
N HIS A 1079 -27.18 0.78 19.71
CA HIS A 1079 -26.41 0.27 20.84
C HIS A 1079 -27.26 -0.49 21.88
N TYR A 1080 -28.59 -0.48 21.74
CA TYR A 1080 -29.50 -1.09 22.71
C TYR A 1080 -29.40 -2.62 22.72
N ARG A 1081 -29.35 -3.22 23.91
CA ARG A 1081 -29.29 -4.68 24.13
C ARG A 1081 -30.36 -5.20 25.10
N GLY A 1082 -31.37 -4.39 25.39
CA GLY A 1082 -32.51 -4.81 26.20
C GLY A 1082 -33.55 -5.53 25.34
N ASP A 1083 -34.82 -5.41 25.73
CA ASP A 1083 -35.93 -6.05 25.02
C ASP A 1083 -36.19 -5.36 23.66
N GLU A 1084 -35.85 -6.03 22.56
CA GLU A 1084 -36.08 -5.53 21.21
C GLU A 1084 -37.55 -5.12 20.97
N THR A 1085 -38.54 -5.70 21.66
CA THR A 1085 -39.94 -5.26 21.54
C THR A 1085 -40.13 -3.82 22.01
N VAL A 1086 -39.48 -3.42 23.10
CA VAL A 1086 -39.52 -2.05 23.65
C VAL A 1086 -38.84 -1.06 22.71
N LYS A 1087 -37.71 -1.45 22.11
CA LYS A 1087 -36.99 -0.64 21.12
C LYS A 1087 -37.82 -0.40 19.86
N TRP A 1088 -38.34 -1.46 19.24
CA TRP A 1088 -39.14 -1.34 18.02
C TRP A 1088 -40.46 -0.62 18.27
N GLU A 1089 -41.07 -0.79 19.43
CA GLU A 1089 -42.26 -0.03 19.82
C GLU A 1089 -41.96 1.47 20.00
N ALA A 1090 -40.85 1.82 20.65
CA ALA A 1090 -40.44 3.23 20.76
C ALA A 1090 -40.21 3.88 19.38
N ILE A 1091 -39.59 3.14 18.44
CA ILE A 1091 -39.37 3.64 17.07
C ILE A 1091 -40.71 3.77 16.32
N ARG A 1092 -41.64 2.80 16.43
CA ARG A 1092 -43.00 2.91 15.85
C ARG A 1092 -43.77 4.11 16.37
N VAL A 1093 -43.77 4.32 17.70
CA VAL A 1093 -44.40 5.50 18.32
C VAL A 1093 -43.79 6.78 17.76
N CYS A 1094 -42.46 6.89 17.65
CA CYS A 1094 -41.81 8.05 17.03
C CYS A 1094 -42.19 8.26 15.55
N ALA A 1095 -42.30 7.19 14.77
CA ALA A 1095 -42.71 7.27 13.37
C ALA A 1095 -44.14 7.80 13.21
N TYR A 1096 -45.07 7.40 14.09
CA TYR A 1096 -46.48 7.79 14.00
C TYR A 1096 -46.80 9.13 14.70
N THR A 1097 -46.25 9.40 15.89
CA THR A 1097 -46.69 10.51 16.75
C THR A 1097 -45.76 11.73 16.78
N ALA A 1098 -44.52 11.63 16.29
CA ALA A 1098 -43.58 12.74 16.42
C ALA A 1098 -43.98 13.92 15.52
N THR A 1099 -44.12 15.11 16.09
CA THR A 1099 -44.48 16.33 15.34
C THR A 1099 -43.40 16.75 14.34
N ALA A 1100 -42.13 16.52 14.66
CA ALA A 1100 -41.00 16.93 13.82
C ALA A 1100 -40.66 15.91 12.73
N THR A 1101 -40.70 16.37 11.48
CA THR A 1101 -40.41 15.58 10.26
C THR A 1101 -39.10 14.79 10.30
N PRO A 1102 -37.94 15.33 10.76
CA PRO A 1102 -36.68 14.57 10.79
C PRO A 1102 -36.71 13.35 11.72
N VAL A 1103 -37.55 13.39 12.76
CA VAL A 1103 -37.72 12.27 13.71
C VAL A 1103 -38.56 11.16 13.08
N ARG A 1104 -39.67 11.51 12.39
CA ARG A 1104 -40.48 10.52 11.65
C ARG A 1104 -39.68 9.89 10.52
N TYR A 1105 -38.93 10.70 9.75
CA TYR A 1105 -38.04 10.22 8.69
C TYR A 1105 -37.01 9.20 9.21
N GLN A 1106 -36.28 9.52 10.29
CA GLN A 1106 -35.27 8.60 10.85
C GLN A 1106 -35.92 7.33 11.42
N ALA A 1107 -37.08 7.44 12.06
CA ALA A 1107 -37.81 6.29 12.58
C ALA A 1107 -38.31 5.36 11.45
N LEU A 1108 -38.84 5.93 10.36
CA LEU A 1108 -39.23 5.22 9.15
C LEU A 1108 -38.05 4.45 8.53
N ALA A 1109 -36.90 5.08 8.36
CA ALA A 1109 -35.71 4.42 7.82
C ALA A 1109 -35.22 3.26 8.71
N LEU A 1110 -35.22 3.43 10.04
CA LEU A 1110 -34.86 2.36 10.99
C LEU A 1110 -35.86 1.20 10.96
N LEU A 1111 -37.16 1.48 10.83
CA LEU A 1111 -38.20 0.46 10.72
C LEU A 1111 -38.11 -0.31 9.39
N ALA A 1112 -37.96 0.37 8.27
CA ALA A 1112 -37.88 -0.27 6.97
C ALA A 1112 -36.62 -1.14 6.82
N THR A 1113 -35.47 -0.69 7.33
CA THR A 1113 -34.21 -1.47 7.31
C THR A 1113 -34.22 -2.65 8.30
N GLY A 1114 -34.65 -2.45 9.55
CA GLY A 1114 -34.58 -3.48 10.59
C GLY A 1114 -35.82 -4.37 10.76
N ARG A 1115 -36.99 -3.92 10.28
CA ARG A 1115 -38.29 -4.61 10.42
C ARG A 1115 -39.17 -4.52 9.16
N GLY A 1116 -38.61 -4.22 7.98
CA GLY A 1116 -39.38 -4.09 6.73
C GLY A 1116 -40.17 -5.34 6.31
N ASP A 1117 -39.81 -6.52 6.81
CA ASP A 1117 -40.52 -7.79 6.57
C ASP A 1117 -41.66 -8.05 7.60
N ASP A 1118 -41.87 -7.17 8.59
CA ASP A 1118 -42.91 -7.27 9.63
C ASP A 1118 -44.22 -6.63 9.16
N ALA A 1119 -45.32 -7.38 9.19
CA ALA A 1119 -46.64 -6.91 8.74
C ALA A 1119 -47.07 -5.61 9.43
N THR A 1120 -46.80 -5.46 10.73
CA THR A 1120 -47.14 -4.23 11.48
C THR A 1120 -46.31 -3.02 11.05
N THR A 1121 -45.09 -3.27 10.57
CA THR A 1121 -44.22 -2.22 10.01
C THR A 1121 -44.67 -1.86 8.59
N LEU A 1122 -45.05 -2.84 7.78
CA LEU A 1122 -45.56 -2.61 6.43
C LEU A 1122 -46.88 -1.81 6.41
N GLU A 1123 -47.80 -2.11 7.33
CA GLU A 1123 -49.02 -1.33 7.55
C GLU A 1123 -48.68 0.12 7.93
N LEU A 1124 -47.79 0.33 8.92
CA LEU A 1124 -47.35 1.67 9.32
C LEU A 1124 -46.66 2.45 8.19
N ILE A 1125 -45.81 1.81 7.38
CA ILE A 1125 -45.19 2.45 6.21
C ILE A 1125 -46.28 2.87 5.20
N ARG A 1126 -47.29 2.03 4.96
CA ARG A 1126 -48.41 2.34 4.06
C ARG A 1126 -49.29 3.50 4.57
N ASP A 1127 -49.54 3.55 5.88
CA ASP A 1127 -50.27 4.64 6.52
C ASP A 1127 -49.49 5.96 6.41
N LEU A 1128 -48.19 5.96 6.69
CA LEU A 1128 -47.33 7.13 6.50
C LEU A 1128 -47.29 7.57 5.03
N ALA A 1129 -47.25 6.63 4.08
CA ALA A 1129 -47.30 6.90 2.64
C ALA A 1129 -48.64 7.48 2.14
N THR A 1130 -49.69 7.51 2.96
CA THR A 1130 -51.01 8.07 2.60
C THR A 1130 -51.39 9.30 3.41
N ALA A 1131 -51.08 9.32 4.70
CA ALA A 1131 -51.66 10.24 5.67
C ALA A 1131 -50.66 11.19 6.35
N ASP A 1132 -49.35 11.02 6.14
CA ASP A 1132 -48.36 11.93 6.76
C ASP A 1132 -48.49 13.36 6.22
N ALA A 1133 -48.53 14.33 7.13
CA ALA A 1133 -48.66 15.75 6.80
C ALA A 1133 -47.46 16.32 6.01
N ALA A 1134 -46.28 15.68 6.08
CA ALA A 1134 -45.08 16.09 5.35
C ALA A 1134 -44.96 15.31 4.03
N PRO A 1135 -45.00 15.97 2.86
CA PRO A 1135 -44.88 15.30 1.56
C PRO A 1135 -43.57 14.51 1.43
N THR A 1136 -42.48 15.02 2.00
CA THR A 1136 -41.20 14.32 2.04
C THR A 1136 -41.27 12.99 2.79
N VAL A 1137 -42.05 12.87 3.88
CA VAL A 1137 -42.21 11.58 4.57
C VAL A 1137 -43.09 10.63 3.75
N ARG A 1138 -44.14 11.13 3.08
CA ARG A 1138 -44.97 10.31 2.18
C ARG A 1138 -44.15 9.74 1.02
N ALA A 1139 -43.37 10.58 0.33
CA ALA A 1139 -42.49 10.17 -0.77
C ALA A 1139 -41.50 9.08 -0.35
N GLU A 1140 -40.90 9.23 0.83
CA GLU A 1140 -39.91 8.30 1.38
C GLU A 1140 -40.55 6.99 1.85
N ALA A 1141 -41.76 7.07 2.42
CA ALA A 1141 -42.55 5.90 2.79
C ALA A 1141 -42.99 5.12 1.54
N LEU A 1142 -43.31 5.77 0.42
CA LEU A 1142 -43.59 5.11 -0.86
C LEU A 1142 -42.38 4.35 -1.40
N ARG A 1143 -41.18 4.96 -1.37
CA ARG A 1143 -39.94 4.27 -1.76
C ARG A 1143 -39.66 3.06 -0.86
N TRP A 1144 -39.74 3.23 0.46
CA TRP A 1144 -39.54 2.10 1.39
C TRP A 1144 -40.60 1.00 1.24
N TYR A 1145 -41.87 1.36 1.02
CA TYR A 1145 -42.93 0.40 0.73
C TYR A 1145 -42.62 -0.42 -0.53
N ALA A 1146 -42.14 0.22 -1.59
CA ALA A 1146 -41.74 -0.45 -2.82
C ALA A 1146 -40.50 -1.35 -2.62
N VAL A 1147 -39.55 -0.96 -1.77
CA VAL A 1147 -38.38 -1.79 -1.41
C VAL A 1147 -38.83 -3.08 -0.71
N CYS A 1148 -39.72 -2.97 0.29
CA CYS A 1148 -40.15 -4.08 1.11
C CYS A 1148 -41.22 -4.98 0.44
N VAL A 1149 -42.15 -4.41 -0.34
CA VAL A 1149 -43.28 -5.13 -0.95
C VAL A 1149 -43.07 -5.27 -2.46
N ARG A 1150 -43.37 -6.45 -3.00
CA ARG A 1150 -43.03 -6.85 -4.39
C ARG A 1150 -44.22 -7.32 -5.24
N ASP A 1151 -45.41 -7.36 -4.66
CA ASP A 1151 -46.59 -7.92 -5.31
C ASP A 1151 -47.33 -6.91 -6.21
N GLU A 1152 -48.42 -7.34 -6.85
CA GLU A 1152 -49.24 -6.46 -7.68
C GLU A 1152 -49.96 -5.39 -6.84
N ASN A 1153 -50.31 -5.70 -5.58
CA ASN A 1153 -50.95 -4.73 -4.68
C ASN A 1153 -50.06 -3.51 -4.44
N ALA A 1154 -48.73 -3.69 -4.40
CA ALA A 1154 -47.79 -2.58 -4.35
C ALA A 1154 -47.78 -1.74 -5.63
N ALA A 1155 -47.80 -2.37 -6.81
CA ALA A 1155 -47.89 -1.65 -8.08
C ALA A 1155 -49.23 -0.89 -8.22
N GLU A 1156 -50.34 -1.47 -7.79
CA GLU A 1156 -51.64 -0.78 -7.72
C GLU A 1156 -51.63 0.40 -6.75
N PHE A 1157 -51.08 0.21 -5.54
CA PHE A 1157 -50.98 1.26 -4.54
C PHE A 1157 -50.11 2.43 -5.01
N LEU A 1158 -48.98 2.15 -5.67
CA LEU A 1158 -48.13 3.19 -6.26
C LEU A 1158 -48.85 3.94 -7.40
N ARG A 1159 -49.59 3.25 -8.28
CA ARG A 1159 -50.40 3.88 -9.33
C ARG A 1159 -51.47 4.82 -8.74
N ASP A 1160 -52.16 4.38 -7.69
CA ASP A 1160 -53.14 5.18 -6.96
C ASP A 1160 -52.50 6.44 -6.32
N ARG A 1161 -51.36 6.29 -5.63
CA ARG A 1161 -50.62 7.43 -5.04
C ARG A 1161 -50.07 8.39 -6.09
N ALA A 1162 -49.62 7.90 -7.23
CA ALA A 1162 -49.12 8.71 -8.35
C ALA A 1162 -50.18 9.64 -8.97
N VAL A 1163 -51.48 9.37 -8.79
CA VAL A 1163 -52.58 10.25 -9.24
C VAL A 1163 -53.19 11.05 -8.09
N VAL A 1164 -53.42 10.40 -6.95
CA VAL A 1164 -54.27 10.94 -5.87
C VAL A 1164 -53.50 11.81 -4.86
N ASP A 1165 -52.17 11.66 -4.73
CA ASP A 1165 -51.41 12.49 -3.79
C ASP A 1165 -51.42 13.97 -4.25
N PRO A 1166 -51.71 14.94 -3.34
CA PRO A 1166 -51.78 16.35 -3.71
C PRO A 1166 -50.43 16.93 -4.14
N ASP A 1167 -49.32 16.43 -3.60
CA ASP A 1167 -47.99 17.01 -3.77
C ASP A 1167 -47.20 16.34 -4.91
N PRO A 1168 -46.28 17.06 -5.58
CA PRO A 1168 -45.48 16.49 -6.66
C PRO A 1168 -44.47 15.44 -6.19
N ASP A 1169 -43.84 15.61 -5.02
CA ASP A 1169 -42.75 14.73 -4.58
C ASP A 1169 -43.19 13.28 -4.34
N PRO A 1170 -44.33 13.00 -3.66
CA PRO A 1170 -44.83 11.63 -3.51
C PRO A 1170 -45.30 11.03 -4.84
N ARG A 1171 -45.89 11.83 -5.75
CA ARG A 1171 -46.24 11.36 -7.09
C ARG A 1171 -45.00 10.97 -7.89
N GLY A 1172 -43.96 11.80 -7.87
CA GLY A 1172 -42.66 11.50 -8.49
C GLY A 1172 -42.04 10.22 -7.92
N ALA A 1173 -41.99 10.09 -6.60
CA ALA A 1173 -41.48 8.88 -5.93
C ALA A 1173 -42.28 7.61 -6.30
N ALA A 1174 -43.60 7.70 -6.46
CA ALA A 1174 -44.44 6.60 -6.89
C ALA A 1174 -44.21 6.22 -8.37
N LEU A 1175 -44.14 7.21 -9.27
CA LEU A 1175 -43.87 7.01 -10.70
C LEU A 1175 -42.48 6.40 -10.93
N GLN A 1176 -41.46 6.90 -10.22
CA GLN A 1176 -40.11 6.32 -10.24
C GLN A 1176 -40.11 4.89 -9.66
N SER A 1177 -40.82 4.64 -8.56
CA SER A 1177 -40.90 3.30 -7.98
C SER A 1177 -41.55 2.28 -8.93
N LEU A 1178 -42.56 2.70 -9.71
CA LEU A 1178 -43.14 1.89 -10.78
C LEU A 1178 -42.14 1.63 -11.91
N ALA A 1179 -41.46 2.68 -12.40
CA ALA A 1179 -40.50 2.60 -13.50
C ALA A 1179 -39.31 1.68 -13.21
N PHE A 1180 -38.79 1.68 -11.97
CA PHE A 1180 -37.63 0.88 -11.59
C PHE A 1180 -37.97 -0.44 -10.87
N GLY A 1181 -39.18 -0.59 -10.33
CA GLY A 1181 -39.62 -1.78 -9.60
C GLY A 1181 -40.52 -2.74 -10.37
N TRP A 1182 -41.33 -2.23 -11.31
CA TRP A 1182 -42.29 -3.02 -12.11
C TRP A 1182 -42.29 -2.61 -13.60
N PRO A 1183 -41.14 -2.42 -14.27
CA PRO A 1183 -41.11 -1.90 -15.65
C PRO A 1183 -41.80 -2.82 -16.66
N ALA A 1184 -41.72 -4.14 -16.46
CA ALA A 1184 -42.38 -5.14 -17.33
C ALA A 1184 -43.85 -5.42 -16.98
N HIS A 1185 -44.41 -4.82 -15.92
CA HIS A 1185 -45.81 -5.04 -15.60
C HIS A 1185 -46.70 -4.37 -16.68
N PRO A 1186 -47.71 -5.06 -17.28
CA PRO A 1186 -48.44 -4.56 -18.44
C PRO A 1186 -49.13 -3.19 -18.27
N ALA A 1187 -49.48 -2.82 -17.04
CA ALA A 1187 -50.08 -1.51 -16.75
C ALA A 1187 -49.06 -0.38 -16.55
N THR A 1188 -47.78 -0.68 -16.30
CA THR A 1188 -46.76 0.33 -15.93
C THR A 1188 -46.45 1.27 -17.09
N LEU A 1189 -46.01 0.75 -18.25
CA LEU A 1189 -45.63 1.59 -19.39
C LEU A 1189 -46.76 2.47 -19.94
N PRO A 1190 -48.01 1.97 -20.13
CA PRO A 1190 -49.14 2.83 -20.49
C PRO A 1190 -49.37 3.94 -19.45
N PHE A 1191 -49.39 3.58 -18.16
CA PHE A 1191 -49.64 4.54 -17.08
C PHE A 1191 -48.57 5.63 -16.99
N LEU A 1192 -47.28 5.26 -17.11
CA LEU A 1192 -46.17 6.22 -17.08
C LEU A 1192 -46.21 7.19 -18.28
N ARG A 1193 -46.61 6.74 -19.47
CA ARG A 1193 -46.73 7.63 -20.65
C ARG A 1193 -47.80 8.71 -20.48
N ASP A 1194 -48.82 8.44 -19.66
CA ASP A 1194 -49.90 9.38 -19.36
C ASP A 1194 -49.59 10.31 -18.17
N HIS A 1195 -48.68 9.93 -17.26
CA HIS A 1195 -48.50 10.59 -15.94
C HIS A 1195 -47.06 10.99 -15.56
N ALA A 1196 -46.03 10.47 -16.24
CA ALA A 1196 -44.63 10.70 -15.90
C ALA A 1196 -43.89 11.56 -16.94
N ASP A 1197 -42.68 12.01 -16.60
CA ASP A 1197 -41.80 12.67 -17.54
C ASP A 1197 -41.15 11.69 -18.53
N ALA A 1198 -40.59 12.24 -19.62
CA ALA A 1198 -39.94 11.44 -20.65
C ALA A 1198 -38.73 10.65 -20.15
N VAL A 1199 -38.06 11.09 -19.07
CA VAL A 1199 -36.91 10.39 -18.49
C VAL A 1199 -37.36 9.11 -17.78
N THR A 1200 -38.41 9.22 -16.97
CA THR A 1200 -39.03 8.11 -16.23
C THR A 1200 -39.66 7.09 -17.17
N VAL A 1201 -40.32 7.56 -18.24
CA VAL A 1201 -40.84 6.67 -19.31
C VAL A 1201 -39.70 5.94 -20.00
N ALA A 1202 -38.65 6.64 -20.45
CA ALA A 1202 -37.52 6.03 -21.14
C ALA A 1202 -36.76 5.02 -20.24
N ALA A 1203 -36.63 5.32 -18.94
CA ALA A 1203 -36.06 4.40 -17.97
C ALA A 1203 -36.87 3.09 -17.87
N ALA A 1204 -38.20 3.19 -17.77
CA ALA A 1204 -39.07 2.02 -17.75
C ALA A 1204 -39.03 1.22 -19.06
N GLU A 1205 -38.96 1.90 -20.21
CA GLU A 1205 -38.86 1.26 -21.53
C GLU A 1205 -37.54 0.50 -21.71
N ALA A 1206 -36.42 1.05 -21.22
CA ALA A 1206 -35.12 0.38 -21.23
C ALA A 1206 -35.03 -0.79 -20.24
N LEU A 1207 -35.71 -0.71 -19.10
CA LEU A 1207 -35.68 -1.73 -18.05
C LEU A 1207 -36.70 -2.87 -18.23
N ALA A 1208 -37.81 -2.63 -18.94
CA ALA A 1208 -38.84 -3.65 -19.22
C ALA A 1208 -38.29 -4.94 -19.86
N PRO A 1209 -37.44 -4.90 -20.92
CA PRO A 1209 -36.84 -6.12 -21.47
C PRO A 1209 -35.77 -6.77 -20.57
N LEU A 1210 -35.39 -6.12 -19.47
CA LEU A 1210 -34.38 -6.59 -18.51
C LEU A 1210 -34.99 -7.02 -17.16
N ALA A 1211 -36.32 -7.11 -17.06
CA ALA A 1211 -37.00 -7.40 -15.80
C ALA A 1211 -36.71 -8.80 -15.24
N ASP A 1212 -36.21 -9.73 -16.04
CA ASP A 1212 -35.69 -11.04 -15.61
C ASP A 1212 -34.38 -10.94 -14.80
N GLN A 1213 -33.65 -9.83 -14.95
CA GLN A 1213 -32.41 -9.52 -14.25
C GLN A 1213 -32.61 -8.54 -13.09
N LEU A 1214 -33.81 -7.97 -12.94
CA LEU A 1214 -34.19 -7.09 -11.84
C LEU A 1214 -34.63 -7.88 -10.58
N PRO A 1215 -34.47 -7.29 -9.38
CA PRO A 1215 -34.45 -8.01 -8.10
C PRO A 1215 -35.77 -8.15 -7.31
#